data_AF-A0A7S0XNN2-F1
#
_entry.id   AF-A0A7S0XNN2-F1
#
_cell.length_a   1.000
_cell.length_b   1.000
_cell.length_c   1.000
_cell.angle_alpha   90.00
_cell.angle_beta   90.00
_cell.angle_gamma   90.00
#
_symmetry.space_group_name_H-M   'P 1'
#
loop_
_entity.id
_entity.type
_entity.pdbx_description
1 polymer ?
#
loop_
_entity_poly.entity_id
_entity_poly.type
_entity_poly.pdbx_seq_one_letter_code
_entity_poly.pdbx_strand_id
1 'polypeptide(L)'
;GRQARSVKTKANDDALIAYLMDAEKRRNRWRIVFLAMMMCSAGLMVAEHRGIDVVDFAASVVARLRSGGVVHNLNQLRLASTITRLYPGSRGLTYAPRLLSDLSPDELQKAHILHDLFDVPLAFAHSLAQQQMLDRVYEQLHQLRDGQSQEEHESRPRVLVVQVSHSLNDRLWAMGSALCYARNTRRVPVILWERDAHFFPLFFEVFKDMGTVAVIEVRDHDRNPIWPFKSTDSAEGDLEWATLAWVQFDFVRDGHPKYERAVLDPLRHLGKNMYIRTDRVLRSDYSPELRVRQTLSGLEPHDIARQQVRQLSKTILFSGGDDDQVSRSLVESFKVPTPFVRHMTRTTRMELLDRLSALQETFDAEHAKAHANHKNQNKRTARALFAHVQYGLGNRMRALGSAMAFAEATRRVLVLIWEPDYHVDGLFGDFFVNGMIVLDSFGVRWPFMPPKGANTGGLQRDQYAHMEAYNLMKKENKALKSASAFHLKDHPGKHLYIKTAYVIKSNYTGSDSVKQSRTSPVSKHMQRLTPALPVQKLVGSHRANHLERMVGVHIRSLSIEKDIAKVDPSKEYTSESSATTNFWRKATSLPVFERKMSSLVSAPSFYVATDSNQVTLQLEQAFPGRIFYTPRTCDDRGASCLIYALADIICLSATRYILGSHWSSFTEAAVRLGGTGVLRAGVDFGKVVQKKGKK
;
A
#
# COMPACT_ATOMS: atom_id res chain seq x y z
N GLY A 1 -38.58 -29.12 -27.27
CA GLY A 1 -39.42 -28.12 -26.56
C GLY A 1 -39.83 -28.48 -25.14
N ARG A 2 -39.99 -29.76 -24.74
CA ARG A 2 -40.41 -30.14 -23.37
C ARG A 2 -39.32 -30.76 -22.47
N GLN A 3 -38.16 -31.17 -23.00
CA GLN A 3 -37.02 -31.65 -22.19
C GLN A 3 -36.08 -30.54 -21.68
N ALA A 4 -36.04 -29.37 -22.33
CA ALA A 4 -35.15 -28.26 -21.94
C ALA A 4 -35.66 -27.42 -20.75
N ARG A 5 -36.91 -27.63 -20.30
CA ARG A 5 -37.47 -26.97 -19.09
C ARG A 5 -37.26 -27.75 -17.80
N SER A 6 -36.98 -29.07 -17.87
CA SER A 6 -36.81 -29.93 -16.69
C SER A 6 -35.40 -29.88 -16.09
N VAL A 7 -34.38 -29.51 -16.86
CA VAL A 7 -32.98 -29.45 -16.38
C VAL A 7 -32.66 -28.11 -15.72
N LYS A 8 -33.31 -27.01 -16.14
CA LYS A 8 -33.13 -25.68 -15.55
C LYS A 8 -33.84 -25.49 -14.20
N THR A 9 -34.92 -26.21 -13.94
CA THR A 9 -35.55 -26.22 -12.62
C THR A 9 -34.71 -27.02 -11.63
N LYS A 10 -34.21 -28.20 -12.03
CA LYS A 10 -33.41 -29.06 -11.15
C LYS A 10 -32.11 -28.39 -10.66
N ALA A 11 -31.39 -27.67 -11.52
CA ALA A 11 -30.17 -26.95 -11.12
C ALA A 11 -30.45 -25.74 -10.20
N ASN A 12 -31.61 -25.09 -10.33
CA ASN A 12 -32.04 -24.02 -9.42
C ASN A 12 -32.59 -24.59 -8.11
N ASP A 13 -33.23 -25.75 -8.15
CA ASP A 13 -33.73 -26.46 -6.97
C ASP A 13 -32.55 -27.02 -6.16
N ASP A 14 -31.50 -27.55 -6.80
CA ASP A 14 -30.28 -28.01 -6.12
C ASP A 14 -29.49 -26.85 -5.50
N ALA A 15 -29.44 -25.68 -6.16
CA ALA A 15 -28.83 -24.47 -5.61
C ALA A 15 -29.66 -23.87 -4.46
N LEU A 16 -30.99 -23.90 -4.57
CA LEU A 16 -31.91 -23.48 -3.51
C LEU A 16 -31.87 -24.44 -2.32
N ILE A 17 -31.81 -25.75 -2.57
CA ILE A 17 -31.65 -26.78 -1.53
C ILE A 17 -30.28 -26.65 -0.88
N ALA A 18 -29.20 -26.40 -1.62
CA ALA A 18 -27.89 -26.12 -1.04
C ALA A 18 -27.88 -24.84 -0.20
N TYR A 19 -28.55 -23.78 -0.66
CA TYR A 19 -28.73 -22.54 0.07
C TYR A 19 -29.60 -22.71 1.33
N LEU A 20 -30.68 -23.48 1.24
CA LEU A 20 -31.56 -23.79 2.37
C LEU A 20 -30.89 -24.75 3.36
N MET A 21 -30.12 -25.73 2.90
CA MET A 21 -29.31 -26.62 3.73
C MET A 21 -28.14 -25.89 4.38
N ASP A 22 -27.54 -24.92 3.71
CA ASP A 22 -26.52 -24.05 4.30
C ASP A 22 -27.14 -23.04 5.28
N ALA A 23 -28.31 -22.48 4.95
CA ALA A 23 -29.10 -21.66 5.87
C ALA A 23 -29.58 -22.47 7.08
N GLU A 24 -29.90 -23.76 6.92
CA GLU A 24 -30.33 -24.67 7.97
C GLU A 24 -29.14 -25.20 8.78
N LYS A 25 -27.97 -25.42 8.17
CA LYS A 25 -26.69 -25.63 8.89
C LYS A 25 -26.31 -24.40 9.70
N ARG A 26 -26.48 -23.19 9.15
CA ARG A 26 -26.31 -21.92 9.87
C ARG A 26 -27.33 -21.82 11.00
N ARG A 27 -28.60 -22.17 10.78
CA ARG A 27 -29.66 -22.19 11.79
C ARG A 27 -29.40 -23.23 12.88
N ASN A 28 -28.81 -24.39 12.56
CA ASN A 28 -28.39 -25.40 13.53
C ASN A 28 -27.16 -24.96 14.32
N ARG A 29 -26.19 -24.26 13.70
CA ARG A 29 -25.09 -23.62 14.43
C ARG A 29 -25.62 -22.55 15.40
N TRP A 30 -26.57 -21.71 14.96
CA TRP A 30 -27.21 -20.73 15.82
C TRP A 30 -28.11 -21.37 16.88
N ARG A 31 -28.77 -22.49 16.59
CA ARG A 31 -29.50 -23.27 17.60
C ARG A 31 -28.55 -23.85 18.64
N ILE A 32 -27.39 -24.35 18.26
CA ILE A 32 -26.38 -24.86 19.20
C ILE A 32 -25.82 -23.72 20.05
N VAL A 33 -25.51 -22.56 19.46
CA VAL A 33 -25.07 -21.37 20.19
C VAL A 33 -26.19 -20.87 21.11
N PHE A 34 -27.44 -20.82 20.66
CA PHE A 34 -28.59 -20.39 21.44
C PHE A 34 -28.93 -21.39 22.56
N LEU A 35 -28.83 -22.70 22.29
CA LEU A 35 -29.01 -23.76 23.29
C LEU A 35 -27.86 -23.73 24.31
N ALA A 36 -26.62 -23.48 23.88
CA ALA A 36 -25.48 -23.28 24.77
C ALA A 36 -25.65 -22.02 25.63
N MET A 37 -26.12 -20.90 25.05
CA MET A 37 -26.47 -19.70 25.79
C MET A 37 -27.60 -19.96 26.78
N MET A 38 -28.68 -20.63 26.38
CA MET A 38 -29.80 -21.00 27.25
C MET A 38 -29.37 -21.95 28.38
N MET A 39 -28.50 -22.93 28.09
CA MET A 39 -27.96 -23.85 29.09
C MET A 39 -26.97 -23.15 30.03
N CYS A 40 -26.19 -22.19 29.53
CA CYS A 40 -25.36 -21.32 30.35
C CYS A 40 -26.24 -20.43 31.24
N SER A 41 -27.29 -19.80 30.73
CA SER A 41 -28.23 -18.98 31.51
C SER A 41 -29.01 -19.79 32.55
N ALA A 42 -29.49 -20.99 32.20
CA ALA A 42 -30.15 -21.89 33.14
C ALA A 42 -29.18 -22.44 34.20
N GLY A 43 -27.94 -22.75 33.81
CA GLY A 43 -26.88 -23.18 34.70
C GLY A 43 -26.38 -22.07 35.63
N LEU A 44 -26.33 -20.82 35.16
CA LEU A 44 -26.07 -19.61 35.93
C LEU A 44 -27.13 -19.41 37.02
N MET A 45 -28.42 -19.53 36.67
CA MET A 45 -29.52 -19.45 37.63
C MET A 45 -29.48 -20.57 38.69
N VAL A 46 -29.10 -21.79 38.30
CA VAL A 46 -28.97 -22.93 39.23
C VAL A 46 -27.73 -22.80 40.11
N ALA A 47 -26.62 -22.31 39.57
CA ALA A 47 -25.37 -22.09 40.31
C ALA A 47 -25.54 -21.00 41.37
N GLU A 48 -26.19 -19.89 41.02
CA GLU A 48 -26.53 -18.81 41.95
C GLU A 48 -27.47 -19.29 43.07
N HIS A 49 -28.48 -20.10 42.74
CA HIS A 49 -29.40 -20.65 43.74
C HIS A 49 -28.74 -21.70 44.66
N ARG A 50 -27.64 -22.32 44.24
CA ARG A 50 -26.91 -23.35 45.01
C ARG A 50 -25.59 -22.87 45.62
N GLY A 51 -25.26 -21.59 45.50
CA GLY A 51 -24.00 -21.04 45.99
C GLY A 51 -22.75 -21.61 45.31
N ILE A 52 -22.89 -22.14 44.09
CA ILE A 52 -21.79 -22.66 43.28
C ILE A 52 -21.14 -21.47 42.57
N ASP A 53 -19.81 -21.39 42.58
CA ASP A 53 -19.08 -20.36 41.86
C ASP A 53 -19.41 -20.43 40.35
N VAL A 54 -20.03 -19.38 39.86
CA VAL A 54 -20.47 -19.19 38.47
C VAL A 54 -19.31 -19.36 37.48
N VAL A 55 -18.10 -18.98 37.88
CA VAL A 55 -16.90 -19.04 37.03
C VAL A 55 -16.43 -20.48 36.89
N ASP A 56 -16.45 -21.27 37.95
CA ASP A 56 -16.11 -22.71 37.89
C ASP A 56 -17.12 -23.50 37.06
N PHE A 57 -18.41 -23.13 37.15
CA PHE A 57 -19.46 -23.73 36.33
C PHE A 57 -19.26 -23.39 34.83
N ALA A 58 -19.03 -22.11 34.51
CA ALA A 58 -18.76 -21.67 33.14
C ALA A 58 -17.47 -22.32 32.58
N ALA A 59 -16.41 -22.41 33.38
CA ALA A 59 -15.16 -23.05 33.01
C ALA A 59 -15.35 -24.56 32.74
N SER A 60 -16.14 -25.26 33.56
CA SER A 60 -16.52 -26.67 33.37
C SER A 60 -17.32 -26.90 32.08
N VAL A 61 -18.27 -26.03 31.76
CA VAL A 61 -19.05 -26.11 30.51
C VAL A 61 -18.16 -25.85 29.30
N VAL A 62 -17.29 -24.85 29.35
CA VAL A 62 -16.32 -24.55 28.29
C VAL A 62 -15.31 -25.70 28.09
N ALA A 63 -14.82 -26.32 29.17
CA ALA A 63 -13.94 -27.47 29.11
C ALA A 63 -14.62 -28.69 28.48
N ARG A 64 -15.89 -28.95 28.82
CA ARG A 64 -16.68 -30.04 28.21
C ARG A 64 -16.96 -29.80 26.73
N LEU A 65 -17.31 -28.57 26.34
CA LEU A 65 -17.52 -28.18 24.94
C LEU A 65 -16.23 -28.28 24.10
N ARG A 66 -15.07 -28.00 24.69
CA ARG A 66 -13.75 -28.25 24.07
C ARG A 66 -13.47 -29.74 23.90
N SER A 67 -13.72 -30.56 24.92
CA SER A 67 -13.46 -32.01 24.87
C SER A 67 -14.38 -32.78 23.92
N GLY A 68 -15.59 -32.27 23.66
CA GLY A 68 -16.57 -32.90 22.77
C GLY A 68 -16.45 -32.52 21.28
N GLY A 69 -15.48 -31.71 20.88
CA GLY A 69 -15.26 -31.34 19.47
C GLY A 69 -16.32 -30.43 18.84
N VAL A 70 -17.27 -29.91 19.61
CA VAL A 70 -18.46 -29.17 19.10
C VAL A 70 -18.14 -27.71 18.73
N VAL A 71 -17.04 -27.13 19.23
CA VAL A 71 -16.68 -25.73 18.96
C VAL A 71 -15.28 -25.64 18.35
N HIS A 72 -15.20 -25.46 17.02
CA HIS A 72 -13.94 -25.27 16.30
C HIS A 72 -13.44 -23.81 16.31
N ASN A 73 -14.23 -22.86 16.83
CA ASN A 73 -13.89 -21.45 16.77
C ASN A 73 -13.70 -20.87 18.17
N LEU A 74 -12.44 -20.73 18.60
CA LEU A 74 -12.04 -20.07 19.85
C LEU A 74 -12.68 -18.68 20.04
N ASN A 75 -13.10 -18.04 18.94
CA ASN A 75 -13.71 -16.70 18.95
C ASN A 75 -15.16 -16.71 19.45
N GLN A 76 -15.93 -17.77 19.21
CA GLN A 76 -17.28 -17.90 19.77
C GLN A 76 -17.22 -18.13 21.28
N LEU A 77 -16.18 -18.83 21.75
CA LEU A 77 -15.91 -19.02 23.18
C LEU A 77 -15.45 -17.73 23.86
N ARG A 78 -14.64 -16.90 23.19
CA ARG A 78 -14.25 -15.59 23.72
C ARG A 78 -15.44 -14.63 23.78
N LEU A 79 -16.25 -14.54 22.72
CA LEU A 79 -17.46 -13.72 22.70
C LEU A 79 -18.50 -14.17 23.74
N ALA A 80 -18.68 -15.49 23.90
CA ALA A 80 -19.52 -16.05 24.96
C ALA A 80 -18.95 -15.74 26.36
N SER A 81 -17.63 -15.80 26.53
CA SER A 81 -16.93 -15.37 27.75
C SER A 81 -17.18 -13.88 28.02
N THR A 82 -17.11 -13.01 27.01
CA THR A 82 -17.46 -11.58 27.13
C THR A 82 -18.88 -11.40 27.67
N ILE A 83 -19.86 -12.08 27.08
CA ILE A 83 -21.28 -12.04 27.52
C ILE A 83 -21.43 -12.57 28.96
N THR A 84 -20.64 -13.59 29.34
CA THR A 84 -20.69 -14.19 30.68
C THR A 84 -20.04 -13.29 31.74
N ARG A 85 -18.96 -12.56 31.39
CA ARG A 85 -18.29 -11.58 32.28
C ARG A 85 -19.12 -10.31 32.51
N LEU A 86 -20.03 -9.98 31.59
CA LEU A 86 -20.96 -8.85 31.74
C LEU A 86 -22.11 -9.13 32.72
N TYR A 87 -22.23 -10.36 33.26
CA TYR A 87 -23.21 -10.66 34.30
C TYR A 87 -22.72 -10.17 35.68
N PRO A 88 -23.52 -9.40 36.46
CA PRO A 88 -23.08 -8.72 37.69
C PRO A 88 -22.69 -9.61 38.88
N GLY A 89 -22.46 -10.91 38.69
CA GLY A 89 -22.18 -11.89 39.75
C GLY A 89 -20.88 -12.70 39.61
N SER A 90 -20.09 -12.51 38.54
CA SER A 90 -18.89 -13.32 38.30
C SER A 90 -17.64 -12.75 39.01
N ARG A 91 -17.28 -13.31 40.17
CA ARG A 91 -16.17 -12.85 41.05
C ARG A 91 -14.79 -13.47 40.76
N GLY A 92 -14.57 -14.07 39.59
CA GLY A 92 -13.42 -14.98 39.37
C GLY A 92 -12.24 -14.49 38.52
N LEU A 93 -11.96 -13.18 38.45
CA LEU A 93 -10.65 -12.65 38.01
C LEU A 93 -10.23 -11.63 39.07
N THR A 94 -9.19 -11.88 39.84
CA THR A 94 -8.94 -11.14 41.09
C THR A 94 -8.30 -9.75 40.94
N TYR A 95 -7.87 -9.34 39.73
CA TYR A 95 -7.27 -8.00 39.50
C TYR A 95 -8.08 -7.07 38.58
N ALA A 96 -8.71 -7.61 37.52
CA ALA A 96 -9.54 -6.82 36.59
C ALA A 96 -10.71 -6.04 37.24
N PRO A 97 -11.41 -6.55 38.28
CA PRO A 97 -12.57 -5.87 38.85
C PRO A 97 -12.23 -4.54 39.53
N ARG A 98 -11.01 -4.39 40.08
CA ARG A 98 -10.60 -3.13 40.72
C ARG A 98 -10.10 -2.11 39.71
N LEU A 99 -9.39 -2.55 38.66
CA LEU A 99 -8.87 -1.64 37.65
C LEU A 99 -9.99 -1.04 36.80
N LEU A 100 -11.08 -1.78 36.57
CA LEU A 100 -12.17 -1.35 35.69
C LEU A 100 -13.41 -0.85 36.45
N SER A 101 -13.38 -0.78 37.78
CA SER A 101 -14.55 -0.42 38.60
C SER A 101 -15.02 1.02 38.43
N ASP A 102 -14.15 1.89 37.94
CA ASP A 102 -14.42 3.31 37.66
C ASP A 102 -14.96 3.54 36.24
N LEU A 103 -14.97 2.52 35.37
CA LEU A 103 -15.54 2.63 34.03
C LEU A 103 -17.07 2.60 34.04
N SER A 104 -17.69 3.40 33.19
CA SER A 104 -19.11 3.25 32.89
C SER A 104 -19.39 1.88 32.25
N PRO A 105 -20.64 1.37 32.29
CA PRO A 105 -20.98 0.10 31.66
C PRO A 105 -20.64 0.03 30.16
N ASP A 106 -20.78 1.15 29.44
CA ASP A 106 -20.45 1.26 28.02
C ASP A 106 -18.93 1.21 27.78
N GLU A 107 -18.14 1.95 28.57
CA GLU A 107 -16.67 1.90 28.50
C GLU A 107 -16.13 0.51 28.86
N LEU A 108 -16.70 -0.14 29.88
CA LEU A 108 -16.36 -1.50 30.27
C LEU A 108 -16.62 -2.49 29.12
N GLN A 109 -17.77 -2.35 28.45
CA GLN A 109 -18.12 -3.16 27.28
C GLN A 109 -17.13 -2.93 26.14
N LYS A 110 -16.82 -1.68 25.80
CA LYS A 110 -15.85 -1.32 24.76
C LYS A 110 -14.46 -1.86 25.08
N ALA A 111 -14.00 -1.73 26.33
CA ALA A 111 -12.71 -2.26 26.78
C ALA A 111 -12.62 -3.78 26.61
N HIS A 112 -13.68 -4.51 26.97
CA HIS A 112 -13.73 -5.95 26.75
C HIS A 112 -13.76 -6.33 25.27
N ILE A 113 -14.48 -5.60 24.42
CA ILE A 113 -14.46 -5.83 22.97
C ILE A 113 -13.05 -5.60 22.40
N LEU A 114 -12.39 -4.51 22.82
CA LEU A 114 -11.01 -4.22 22.43
C LEU A 114 -10.05 -5.36 22.83
N HIS A 115 -10.22 -5.91 24.02
CA HIS A 115 -9.43 -7.04 24.50
C HIS A 115 -9.70 -8.33 23.72
N ASP A 116 -10.95 -8.75 23.67
CA ASP A 116 -11.31 -10.07 23.13
C ASP A 116 -11.17 -10.15 21.61
N LEU A 117 -11.48 -9.06 20.90
CA LEU A 117 -11.44 -9.03 19.43
C LEU A 117 -10.12 -8.49 18.89
N PHE A 118 -9.57 -7.42 19.48
CA PHE A 118 -8.42 -6.71 18.90
C PHE A 118 -7.12 -6.97 19.66
N ASP A 119 -7.14 -7.84 20.68
CA ASP A 119 -6.01 -8.19 21.53
C ASP A 119 -5.43 -6.96 22.27
N VAL A 120 -6.28 -5.99 22.63
CA VAL A 120 -5.88 -4.79 23.40
C VAL A 120 -6.01 -5.06 24.90
N PRO A 121 -4.94 -4.98 25.71
CA PRO A 121 -5.02 -5.30 27.13
C PRO A 121 -6.00 -4.43 27.90
N LEU A 122 -6.64 -4.99 28.92
CA LEU A 122 -7.66 -4.27 29.68
C LEU A 122 -7.08 -3.06 30.40
N ALA A 123 -5.85 -3.17 30.91
CA ALA A 123 -5.15 -2.04 31.52
C ALA A 123 -4.88 -0.88 30.56
N PHE A 124 -4.59 -1.19 29.30
CA PHE A 124 -4.40 -0.16 28.27
C PHE A 124 -5.73 0.45 27.83
N ALA A 125 -6.78 -0.36 27.70
CA ALA A 125 -8.14 0.13 27.44
C ALA A 125 -8.65 1.04 28.56
N HIS A 126 -8.35 0.71 29.82
CA HIS A 126 -8.64 1.57 30.97
C HIS A 126 -7.92 2.91 30.87
N SER A 127 -6.62 2.91 30.56
CA SER A 127 -5.84 4.14 30.36
C SER A 127 -6.40 5.01 29.22
N LEU A 128 -6.89 4.38 28.15
CA LEU A 128 -7.59 5.06 27.06
C LEU A 128 -8.89 5.72 27.56
N ALA A 129 -9.67 5.04 28.41
CA ALA A 129 -10.92 5.58 28.96
C ALA A 129 -10.68 6.79 29.87
N GLN A 130 -9.70 6.70 30.76
CA GLN A 130 -9.32 7.80 31.67
C GLN A 130 -8.94 9.10 30.93
N GLN A 131 -8.48 8.99 29.68
CA GLN A 131 -8.12 10.13 28.84
C GLN A 131 -9.11 10.37 27.69
N GLN A 132 -10.32 9.80 27.76
CA GLN A 132 -11.39 9.97 26.77
C GLN A 132 -10.99 9.57 25.34
N MET A 133 -10.06 8.62 25.20
CA MET A 133 -9.55 8.11 23.92
C MET A 133 -10.13 6.73 23.55
N LEU A 134 -10.82 6.05 24.48
CA LEU A 134 -11.35 4.70 24.28
C LEU A 134 -12.28 4.60 23.06
N ASP A 135 -13.25 5.50 22.98
CA ASP A 135 -14.25 5.54 21.91
C ASP A 135 -13.61 5.71 20.54
N ARG A 136 -12.63 6.60 20.46
CA ARG A 136 -11.88 6.85 19.22
C ARG A 136 -11.15 5.61 18.73
N VAL A 137 -10.43 4.92 19.62
CA VAL A 137 -9.71 3.68 19.25
C VAL A 137 -10.69 2.58 18.87
N TYR A 138 -11.77 2.43 19.62
CA TYR A 138 -12.84 1.48 19.36
C TYR A 138 -13.49 1.70 17.99
N GLU A 139 -13.93 2.92 17.69
CA GLU A 139 -14.58 3.27 16.43
C GLU A 139 -13.64 3.07 15.23
N GLN A 140 -12.38 3.47 15.34
CA GLN A 140 -11.42 3.30 14.25
C GLN A 140 -11.12 1.83 13.95
N LEU A 141 -10.95 1.00 14.98
CA LEU A 141 -10.76 -0.44 14.79
C LEU A 141 -11.98 -1.10 14.17
N HIS A 142 -13.19 -0.67 14.57
CA HIS A 142 -14.43 -1.13 13.97
C HIS A 142 -14.59 -0.68 12.51
N GLN A 143 -14.37 0.60 12.20
CA GLN A 143 -14.41 1.11 10.83
C GLN A 143 -13.42 0.39 9.90
N LEU A 144 -12.19 0.15 10.38
CA LEU A 144 -11.21 -0.62 9.61
C LEU A 144 -11.63 -2.07 9.39
N ARG A 145 -12.32 -2.69 10.36
CA ARG A 145 -12.83 -4.06 10.24
C ARG A 145 -14.01 -4.12 9.27
N ASP A 146 -14.94 -3.18 9.36
CA ASP A 146 -16.16 -3.17 8.56
C ASP A 146 -15.87 -2.79 7.10
N GLY A 147 -14.77 -2.07 6.85
CA GLY A 147 -14.25 -1.78 5.51
C GLY A 147 -13.46 -2.93 4.85
N GLN A 148 -13.26 -4.07 5.51
CA GLN A 148 -12.55 -5.22 4.93
C GLN A 148 -13.46 -6.05 4.02
N SER A 149 -12.90 -6.54 2.91
CA SER A 149 -13.59 -7.51 2.05
C SER A 149 -13.72 -8.87 2.74
N GLN A 150 -14.64 -9.72 2.27
CA GLN A 150 -14.87 -11.08 2.79
C GLN A 150 -13.60 -11.94 2.90
N GLU A 151 -12.61 -11.73 2.03
CA GLU A 151 -11.31 -12.44 2.07
C GLU A 151 -10.30 -11.79 3.04
N GLU A 152 -10.42 -10.49 3.34
CA GLU A 152 -9.55 -9.78 4.30
C GLU A 152 -9.99 -9.97 5.77
N HIS A 153 -11.20 -10.49 6.02
CA HIS A 153 -11.78 -10.67 7.35
C HIS A 153 -10.93 -11.52 8.31
N GLU A 154 -9.99 -12.34 7.81
CA GLU A 154 -9.05 -13.08 8.65
C GLU A 154 -7.97 -12.17 9.29
N SER A 155 -7.68 -11.01 8.68
CA SER A 155 -6.67 -10.06 9.13
C SER A 155 -7.29 -8.96 10.00
N ARG A 156 -7.48 -9.24 11.29
CA ARG A 156 -7.98 -8.25 12.27
C ARG A 156 -7.19 -6.93 12.22
N PRO A 157 -7.86 -5.76 12.24
CA PRO A 157 -7.19 -4.48 12.45
C PRO A 157 -6.33 -4.52 13.71
N ARG A 158 -5.18 -3.86 13.65
CA ARG A 158 -4.19 -3.86 14.74
C ARG A 158 -3.86 -2.44 15.17
N VAL A 159 -3.47 -2.30 16.42
CA VAL A 159 -3.01 -1.03 17.00
C VAL A 159 -1.51 -0.87 16.78
N LEU A 160 -1.08 0.36 16.54
CA LEU A 160 0.30 0.80 16.63
C LEU A 160 0.39 1.84 17.75
N VAL A 161 0.99 1.46 18.87
CA VAL A 161 1.29 2.36 19.97
C VAL A 161 2.71 2.87 19.79
N VAL A 162 2.90 4.19 19.75
CA VAL A 162 4.24 4.78 19.68
C VAL A 162 4.44 5.73 20.83
N GLN A 163 5.39 5.40 21.69
CA GLN A 163 5.91 6.31 22.68
C GLN A 163 7.04 7.13 22.10
N VAL A 164 6.91 8.43 22.31
CA VAL A 164 7.83 9.40 21.76
C VAL A 164 8.48 10.18 22.89
N SER A 165 9.73 9.84 23.18
CA SER A 165 10.58 10.54 24.14
C SER A 165 11.48 11.53 23.41
N HIS A 166 12.12 12.46 24.13
CA HIS A 166 13.10 13.45 23.63
C HIS A 166 12.51 14.83 23.21
N SER A 167 13.23 15.59 22.38
CA SER A 167 12.91 16.97 21.99
C SER A 167 11.59 17.08 21.20
N LEU A 168 10.93 18.25 21.20
CA LEU A 168 9.69 18.44 20.43
C LEU A 168 9.86 18.11 18.94
N ASN A 169 10.98 18.49 18.31
CA ASN A 169 11.22 18.19 16.91
C ASN A 169 11.29 16.67 16.67
N ASP A 170 12.05 15.95 17.48
CA ASP A 170 12.13 14.49 17.37
C ASP A 170 10.77 13.84 17.61
N ARG A 171 9.99 14.41 18.54
CA ARG A 171 8.64 13.95 18.81
C ARG A 171 7.71 14.07 17.62
N LEU A 172 7.74 15.23 16.97
CA LEU A 172 6.95 15.46 15.78
C LEU A 172 7.38 14.52 14.65
N TRP A 173 8.68 14.36 14.40
CA TRP A 173 9.15 13.45 13.34
C TRP A 173 8.80 11.98 13.60
N ALA A 174 8.99 11.50 14.82
CA ALA A 174 8.61 10.15 15.22
C ALA A 174 7.09 9.96 15.11
N MET A 175 6.27 10.89 15.63
CA MET A 175 4.82 10.86 15.48
C MET A 175 4.40 10.84 14.01
N GLY A 176 4.93 11.74 13.18
CA GLY A 176 4.60 11.79 11.75
C GLY A 176 4.95 10.50 11.02
N SER A 177 6.11 9.90 11.36
CA SER A 177 6.53 8.60 10.81
C SER A 177 5.65 7.46 11.28
N ALA A 178 5.22 7.46 12.55
CA ALA A 178 4.30 6.49 13.11
C ALA A 178 2.92 6.56 12.45
N LEU A 179 2.38 7.77 12.31
CA LEU A 179 1.10 8.01 11.64
C LEU A 179 1.14 7.58 10.17
N CYS A 180 2.24 7.90 9.48
CA CYS A 180 2.43 7.47 8.09
C CYS A 180 2.52 5.95 7.98
N TYR A 181 3.31 5.30 8.85
CA TYR A 181 3.43 3.85 8.92
C TYR A 181 2.08 3.20 9.24
N ALA A 182 1.34 3.70 10.23
CA ALA A 182 0.03 3.20 10.64
C ALA A 182 -0.96 3.27 9.47
N ARG A 183 -1.04 4.42 8.79
CA ARG A 183 -1.89 4.58 7.60
C ARG A 183 -1.53 3.56 6.51
N ASN A 184 -0.26 3.46 6.15
CA ASN A 184 0.17 2.57 5.06
C ASN A 184 0.12 1.08 5.42
N THR A 185 0.00 0.77 6.72
CA THR A 185 -0.14 -0.61 7.23
C THR A 185 -1.53 -0.94 7.77
N ARG A 186 -2.50 -0.02 7.61
CA ARG A 186 -3.88 -0.12 8.13
C ARG A 186 -3.95 -0.45 9.63
N ARG A 187 -3.15 0.27 10.43
CA ARG A 187 -3.17 0.20 11.89
C ARG A 187 -3.81 1.45 12.47
N VAL A 188 -4.42 1.29 13.65
CA VAL A 188 -4.90 2.42 14.45
C VAL A 188 -3.72 2.99 15.24
N PRO A 189 -3.30 4.24 15.00
CA PRO A 189 -2.20 4.84 15.74
C PRO A 189 -2.67 5.36 17.10
N VAL A 190 -1.92 5.01 18.14
CA VAL A 190 -2.01 5.62 19.47
C VAL A 190 -0.66 6.22 19.82
N ILE A 191 -0.61 7.51 20.07
CA ILE A 191 0.63 8.23 20.39
C ILE A 191 0.70 8.42 21.90
N LEU A 192 1.72 7.87 22.54
CA LEU A 192 2.02 8.16 23.94
C LEU A 192 2.91 9.40 23.98
N TRP A 193 2.31 10.54 24.31
CA TRP A 193 2.97 11.84 24.41
C TRP A 193 3.53 12.03 25.81
N GLU A 194 4.85 11.93 25.94
CA GLU A 194 5.50 11.98 27.25
C GLU A 194 5.61 13.41 27.77
N ARG A 195 5.13 13.65 28.99
CA ARG A 195 5.34 14.90 29.71
C ARG A 195 6.73 14.88 30.32
N ASP A 196 7.64 15.65 29.73
CA ASP A 196 8.94 15.89 30.34
C ASP A 196 8.77 16.93 31.46
N ALA A 197 9.39 16.68 32.61
CA ALA A 197 9.44 17.59 33.75
C ALA A 197 10.04 18.97 33.40
N HIS A 198 10.78 19.07 32.29
CA HIS A 198 11.63 20.22 32.00
C HIS A 198 11.18 21.19 30.91
N PHE A 199 9.96 21.14 30.30
CA PHE A 199 9.28 22.31 29.65
C PHE A 199 8.21 22.02 28.57
N PHE A 200 7.73 20.79 28.33
CA PHE A 200 6.81 20.59 27.19
C PHE A 200 5.32 20.69 27.55
N PRO A 201 4.55 21.60 26.90
CA PRO A 201 3.10 21.68 27.04
C PRO A 201 2.41 20.38 26.61
N LEU A 202 1.18 20.21 27.10
CA LEU A 202 0.29 19.11 26.73
C LEU A 202 0.09 19.08 25.22
N PHE A 203 -0.17 17.90 24.66
CA PHE A 203 -0.35 17.80 23.20
C PHE A 203 -1.49 18.73 22.75
N PHE A 204 -2.59 18.71 23.48
CA PHE A 204 -3.78 19.51 23.22
C PHE A 204 -3.65 21.00 23.61
N GLU A 205 -2.59 21.39 24.31
CA GLU A 205 -2.25 22.81 24.49
C GLU A 205 -1.51 23.37 23.28
N VAL A 206 -0.78 22.51 22.55
CA VAL A 206 0.02 22.90 21.38
C VAL A 206 -0.78 22.77 20.10
N PHE A 207 -1.47 21.65 19.92
CA PHE A 207 -2.14 21.27 18.69
C PHE A 207 -3.63 21.10 18.93
N LYS A 208 -4.42 21.52 17.95
CA LYS A 208 -5.83 21.14 17.90
C LYS A 208 -5.96 19.64 17.75
N ASP A 209 -7.08 19.12 18.23
CA ASP A 209 -7.42 17.72 18.06
C ASP A 209 -7.45 17.32 16.57
N MET A 210 -6.73 16.24 16.24
CA MET A 210 -6.67 15.69 14.89
C MET A 210 -7.89 14.81 14.54
N GLY A 211 -8.71 14.44 15.54
CA GLY A 211 -9.89 13.57 15.44
C GLY A 211 -9.60 12.10 15.07
N THR A 212 -8.56 11.86 14.28
CA THR A 212 -8.17 10.57 13.70
C THR A 212 -7.01 9.90 14.43
N VAL A 213 -6.45 10.55 15.44
CA VAL A 213 -5.31 10.03 16.22
C VAL A 213 -5.67 10.05 17.69
N ALA A 214 -5.50 8.91 18.37
CA ALA A 214 -5.59 8.86 19.83
C ALA A 214 -4.24 9.30 20.41
N VAL A 215 -4.24 10.32 21.26
CA VAL A 215 -3.05 10.79 21.96
C VAL A 215 -3.27 10.60 23.45
N ILE A 216 -2.43 9.80 24.08
CA ILE A 216 -2.42 9.55 25.52
C ILE A 216 -1.22 10.30 26.10
N GLU A 217 -1.46 11.12 27.11
CA GLU A 217 -0.41 11.82 27.83
C GLU A 217 0.13 10.94 28.94
N VAL A 218 1.45 10.81 29.01
CA VAL A 218 2.11 9.95 29.99
C VAL A 218 3.06 10.80 30.82
N ARG A 219 2.99 10.72 32.15
CA ARG A 219 3.94 11.38 33.05
C ARG A 219 5.00 10.39 33.48
N ASP A 220 6.27 10.74 33.26
CA ASP A 220 7.42 10.03 33.83
C ASP A 220 7.28 8.52 33.63
N HIS A 221 7.25 8.08 32.35
CA HIS A 221 6.89 6.70 32.01
C HIS A 221 7.80 5.68 32.69
N ASP A 222 9.08 6.01 32.86
CA ASP A 222 10.03 5.16 33.55
C ASP A 222 9.64 4.93 35.04
N ARG A 223 8.85 5.82 35.64
CA ARG A 223 8.27 5.65 36.99
C ARG A 223 6.85 5.10 36.99
N ASN A 224 6.06 5.39 35.96
CA ASN A 224 4.67 4.94 35.83
C ASN A 224 4.41 4.32 34.44
N PRO A 225 4.92 3.09 34.20
CA PRO A 225 4.77 2.45 32.92
C PRO A 225 3.30 2.10 32.66
N ILE A 226 2.68 2.77 31.68
CA ILE A 226 1.39 2.37 31.09
C ILE A 226 1.54 1.04 30.32
N TRP A 227 2.78 0.68 29.99
CA TRP A 227 3.15 -0.44 29.13
C TRP A 227 4.24 -1.26 29.81
N PRO A 228 4.15 -2.61 29.92
CA PRO A 228 5.22 -3.33 30.58
C PRO A 228 6.49 -3.32 29.73
N PHE A 229 7.56 -2.77 30.29
CA PHE A 229 8.91 -3.26 30.04
C PHE A 229 9.25 -4.12 31.25
N LYS A 230 8.97 -5.43 31.18
CA LYS A 230 9.30 -6.43 32.23
C LYS A 230 9.27 -5.83 33.63
N SER A 231 8.08 -5.68 34.20
CA SER A 231 7.96 -5.44 35.64
C SER A 231 8.61 -6.63 36.33
N THR A 232 9.77 -6.45 36.97
CA THR A 232 10.41 -7.51 37.76
C THR A 232 9.58 -7.92 38.97
N ASP A 233 8.49 -7.20 39.27
CA ASP A 233 7.83 -7.23 40.57
C ASP A 233 6.39 -7.77 40.52
N SER A 234 5.84 -8.12 39.33
CA SER A 234 4.52 -8.74 39.25
C SER A 234 4.40 -9.82 38.17
N ALA A 235 4.53 -11.09 38.59
CA ALA A 235 4.42 -12.27 37.73
C ALA A 235 3.09 -12.39 36.95
N GLU A 236 2.03 -11.71 37.38
CA GLU A 236 0.68 -11.79 36.78
C GLU A 236 0.41 -10.77 35.67
N GLY A 237 1.01 -9.57 35.72
CA GLY A 237 0.90 -8.59 34.64
C GLY A 237 1.61 -9.07 33.37
N ASP A 238 2.77 -9.70 33.54
CA ASP A 238 3.51 -10.31 32.43
C ASP A 238 2.74 -11.46 31.75
N LEU A 239 1.81 -12.12 32.46
CA LEU A 239 0.99 -13.22 31.92
C LEU A 239 -0.11 -12.73 30.96
N GLU A 240 -0.79 -11.61 31.22
CA GLU A 240 -1.82 -11.07 30.31
C GLU A 240 -1.20 -10.75 28.95
N TRP A 241 -0.11 -9.98 28.95
CA TRP A 241 0.56 -9.52 27.74
C TRP A 241 1.23 -10.65 26.95
N ALA A 242 1.80 -11.65 27.64
CA ALA A 242 2.40 -12.82 26.99
C ALA A 242 1.39 -13.64 26.17
N THR A 243 0.10 -13.57 26.50
CA THR A 243 -0.97 -14.29 25.78
C THR A 243 -1.54 -13.51 24.59
N LEU A 244 -1.28 -12.20 24.53
CA LEU A 244 -1.83 -11.31 23.51
C LEU A 244 -0.86 -11.18 22.33
N ALA A 245 -1.40 -10.91 21.15
CA ALA A 245 -0.62 -10.81 19.92
C ALA A 245 0.11 -9.46 19.82
N TRP A 246 1.12 -9.23 20.66
CA TRP A 246 1.94 -8.00 20.64
C TRP A 246 3.39 -8.25 20.21
N VAL A 247 4.01 -7.21 19.68
CA VAL A 247 5.46 -7.05 19.59
C VAL A 247 5.87 -5.69 20.11
N GLN A 248 7.05 -5.64 20.72
CA GLN A 248 7.57 -4.46 21.39
C GLN A 248 8.98 -4.17 20.89
N PHE A 249 9.25 -2.89 20.65
CA PHE A 249 10.54 -2.40 20.21
C PHE A 249 10.94 -1.18 21.01
N ASP A 250 12.14 -1.19 21.56
CA ASP A 250 12.73 -0.05 22.26
C ASP A 250 13.95 0.45 21.49
N PHE A 251 13.75 1.44 20.63
CA PHE A 251 14.83 2.04 19.87
C PHE A 251 15.65 3.03 20.69
N VAL A 252 15.15 3.47 21.85
CA VAL A 252 15.89 4.33 22.78
C VAL A 252 16.97 3.52 23.48
N ARG A 253 16.62 2.32 23.97
CA ARG A 253 17.55 1.44 24.69
C ARG A 253 18.39 0.53 23.79
N ASP A 254 17.78 -0.08 22.78
CA ASP A 254 18.38 -1.20 22.03
C ASP A 254 18.95 -0.76 20.65
N GLY A 255 19.04 0.55 20.41
CA GLY A 255 19.14 1.18 19.08
C GLY A 255 20.39 0.86 18.25
N HIS A 256 20.28 -0.11 17.33
CA HIS A 256 21.14 -0.16 16.14
C HIS A 256 20.31 0.09 14.86
N PRO A 257 20.62 1.10 14.02
CA PRO A 257 19.84 1.49 12.83
C PRO A 257 19.61 0.39 11.79
N LYS A 258 20.44 -0.66 11.82
CA LYS A 258 20.34 -1.82 10.91
C LYS A 258 19.16 -2.73 11.25
N TYR A 259 18.65 -2.72 12.50
CA TYR A 259 17.50 -3.54 12.90
C TYR A 259 16.16 -2.84 12.63
N GLU A 260 16.13 -1.51 12.60
CA GLU A 260 14.90 -0.72 12.51
C GLU A 260 14.06 -1.04 11.26
N ARG A 261 14.69 -1.12 10.07
CA ARG A 261 13.98 -1.49 8.83
C ARG A 261 13.44 -2.91 8.84
N ALA A 262 14.16 -3.84 9.45
CA ALA A 262 13.76 -5.25 9.53
C ALA A 262 12.66 -5.47 10.59
N VAL A 263 12.59 -4.59 11.59
CA VAL A 263 11.56 -4.54 12.63
C VAL A 263 10.26 -3.94 12.08
N LEU A 264 10.35 -2.89 11.26
CA LEU A 264 9.21 -2.22 10.66
C LEU A 264 8.78 -2.84 9.32
N ASP A 265 9.06 -4.14 9.13
CA ASP A 265 8.52 -4.93 8.03
C ASP A 265 7.08 -5.34 8.40
N PRO A 266 6.05 -4.80 7.72
CA PRO A 266 4.67 -5.07 8.11
C PRO A 266 4.27 -6.53 7.92
N LEU A 267 4.95 -7.28 7.04
CA LEU A 267 4.63 -8.70 6.83
C LEU A 267 5.04 -9.57 8.02
N ARG A 268 6.11 -9.20 8.75
CA ARG A 268 6.55 -9.95 9.95
C ARG A 268 5.58 -9.82 11.12
N HIS A 269 4.77 -8.76 11.12
CA HIS A 269 3.91 -8.40 12.25
C HIS A 269 2.44 -8.24 11.86
N LEU A 270 2.02 -8.78 10.71
CA LEU A 270 0.69 -8.59 10.12
C LEU A 270 -0.47 -8.86 11.10
N GLY A 271 -0.32 -9.88 11.94
CA GLY A 271 -1.33 -10.32 12.90
C GLY A 271 -1.10 -9.82 14.33
N LYS A 272 -0.13 -8.95 14.56
CA LYS A 272 0.26 -8.49 15.90
C LYS A 272 0.05 -6.99 16.05
N ASN A 273 -0.45 -6.54 17.20
CA ASN A 273 -0.33 -5.16 17.65
C ASN A 273 1.14 -4.82 17.89
N MET A 274 1.50 -3.54 17.76
CA MET A 274 2.89 -3.09 17.90
C MET A 274 2.98 -1.99 18.93
N TYR A 275 3.99 -2.07 19.80
CA TYR A 275 4.42 -0.96 20.64
C TYR A 275 5.86 -0.59 20.30
N ILE A 276 6.12 0.71 20.15
CA ILE A 276 7.42 1.23 19.79
C ILE A 276 7.76 2.40 20.72
N ARG A 277 8.86 2.30 21.46
CA ARG A 277 9.50 3.43 22.14
C ARG A 277 10.61 3.96 21.26
N THR A 278 10.58 5.25 20.93
CA THR A 278 11.59 5.89 20.08
C THR A 278 11.85 7.33 20.48
N ASP A 279 13.07 7.78 20.25
CA ASP A 279 13.57 9.16 20.36
C ASP A 279 13.87 9.77 18.98
N ARG A 280 13.51 9.07 17.90
CA ARG A 280 13.87 9.41 16.52
C ARG A 280 12.78 9.03 15.52
N VAL A 281 12.89 9.57 14.31
CA VAL A 281 12.04 9.21 13.17
C VAL A 281 12.09 7.71 12.89
N LEU A 282 10.92 7.06 12.77
CA LEU A 282 10.79 5.65 12.43
C LEU A 282 11.09 5.46 10.93
N ARG A 283 12.25 4.88 10.62
CA ARG A 283 12.70 4.67 9.23
C ARG A 283 12.17 3.37 8.66
N SER A 284 11.06 3.45 7.92
CA SER A 284 10.48 2.35 7.14
C SER A 284 10.23 2.76 5.69
N ASP A 285 10.19 1.79 4.79
CA ASP A 285 9.70 2.02 3.41
C ASP A 285 8.22 2.44 3.40
N TYR A 286 7.49 2.16 4.49
CA TYR A 286 6.11 2.56 4.74
C TYR A 286 5.96 3.90 5.45
N SER A 287 7.06 4.57 5.78
CA SER A 287 7.09 5.93 6.35
C SER A 287 8.11 6.80 5.63
N PRO A 288 8.03 6.93 4.28
CA PRO A 288 9.00 7.73 3.56
C PRO A 288 8.92 9.19 4.02
N GLU A 289 10.06 9.84 4.15
CA GLU A 289 10.20 11.18 4.72
C GLU A 289 9.20 12.19 4.15
N LEU A 290 8.97 12.16 2.83
CA LEU A 290 7.95 13.00 2.19
C LEU A 290 6.58 12.81 2.83
N ARG A 291 6.10 11.58 2.94
CA ARG A 291 4.77 11.31 3.53
C ARG A 291 4.72 11.71 5.00
N VAL A 292 5.83 11.55 5.73
CA VAL A 292 5.95 12.04 7.12
C VAL A 292 5.72 13.54 7.18
N ARG A 293 6.38 14.32 6.32
CA ARG A 293 6.16 15.79 6.23
C ARG A 293 4.72 16.13 5.87
N GLN A 294 4.10 15.40 4.92
CA GLN A 294 2.69 15.62 4.57
C GLN A 294 1.76 15.36 5.76
N THR A 295 1.98 14.26 6.48
CA THR A 295 1.22 13.93 7.67
C THR A 295 1.37 15.00 8.74
N LEU A 296 2.59 15.48 8.98
CA LEU A 296 2.84 16.55 9.94
C LEU A 296 2.22 17.88 9.51
N SER A 297 2.20 18.19 8.21
CA SER A 297 1.56 19.42 7.71
C SER A 297 0.05 19.52 7.99
N GLY A 298 -0.59 18.39 8.32
CA GLY A 298 -1.98 18.34 8.77
C GLY A 298 -2.18 18.69 10.26
N LEU A 299 -1.10 18.83 11.04
CA LEU A 299 -1.19 19.30 12.41
C LEU A 299 -1.52 20.79 12.43
N GLU A 300 -2.57 21.16 13.16
CA GLU A 300 -2.94 22.55 13.35
C GLU A 300 -2.50 23.03 14.73
N PRO A 301 -1.38 23.76 14.85
CA PRO A 301 -1.02 24.37 16.12
C PRO A 301 -2.03 25.46 16.51
N HIS A 302 -2.36 25.54 17.80
CA HIS A 302 -3.08 26.67 18.38
C HIS A 302 -2.31 27.98 18.12
N ASP A 303 -3.00 29.12 18.08
CA ASP A 303 -2.39 30.42 17.73
C ASP A 303 -1.21 30.75 18.64
N ILE A 304 -1.32 30.45 19.93
CA ILE A 304 -0.29 30.67 20.95
C ILE A 304 0.98 29.85 20.72
N ALA A 305 0.86 28.64 20.15
CA ALA A 305 1.96 27.73 19.91
C ALA A 305 2.52 27.87 18.49
N ARG A 306 1.78 28.50 17.57
CA ARG A 306 2.10 28.56 16.14
C ARG A 306 3.49 29.13 15.87
N GLN A 307 3.89 30.20 16.57
CA GLN A 307 5.21 30.81 16.37
C GLN A 307 6.34 29.95 16.93
N GLN A 308 6.15 29.33 18.10
CA GLN A 308 7.13 28.43 18.72
C GLN A 308 7.30 27.15 17.91
N VAL A 309 6.21 26.53 17.47
CA VAL A 309 6.22 25.37 16.58
C VAL A 309 6.95 25.72 15.27
N ARG A 310 6.68 26.88 14.66
CA ARG A 310 7.40 27.32 13.44
C ARG A 310 8.90 27.50 13.66
N GLN A 311 9.32 28.06 14.78
CA GLN A 311 10.74 28.27 15.10
C GLN A 311 11.46 26.94 15.38
N LEU A 312 10.80 26.02 16.09
CA LEU A 312 11.32 24.69 16.43
C LEU A 312 11.32 23.73 15.23
N SER A 313 10.44 23.97 14.26
CA SER A 313 10.31 23.15 13.06
C SER A 313 10.62 23.94 11.79
N LYS A 314 11.84 24.47 11.69
CA LYS A 314 12.37 25.02 10.41
C LYS A 314 12.22 24.04 9.22
N THR A 315 12.01 22.76 9.51
CA THR A 315 11.80 21.64 8.56
C THR A 315 10.33 21.27 8.33
N ILE A 316 9.37 21.74 9.15
CA ILE A 316 7.95 21.43 9.04
C ILE A 316 7.21 22.72 8.69
N LEU A 317 7.11 23.01 7.39
CA LEU A 317 6.60 24.28 6.88
C LEU A 317 5.09 24.43 7.19
N PHE A 318 4.77 25.21 8.22
CA PHE A 318 3.40 25.50 8.65
C PHE A 318 3.02 26.98 8.45
N SER A 319 2.53 27.40 7.28
CA SER A 319 1.60 28.55 7.22
C SER A 319 0.82 28.68 5.91
N GLY A 320 -0.46 29.05 6.00
CA GLY A 320 -1.32 29.40 4.85
C GLY A 320 -0.97 30.73 4.17
N GLY A 321 -0.11 31.56 4.77
CA GLY A 321 0.41 32.79 4.14
C GLY A 321 1.56 32.55 3.16
N ASP A 322 2.07 31.32 3.09
CA ASP A 322 3.24 30.93 2.29
C ASP A 322 2.87 30.37 0.90
N ASP A 323 1.60 30.04 0.62
CA ASP A 323 1.26 29.33 -0.63
C ASP A 323 1.49 30.19 -1.89
N ASP A 324 1.20 31.49 -1.82
CA ASP A 324 1.50 32.45 -2.89
C ASP A 324 3.02 32.69 -3.03
N GLN A 325 3.76 32.66 -1.91
CA GLN A 325 5.21 32.79 -1.92
C GLN A 325 5.88 31.53 -2.50
N VAL A 326 5.40 30.34 -2.15
CA VAL A 326 5.82 29.06 -2.71
C VAL A 326 5.55 29.04 -4.22
N SER A 327 4.34 29.42 -4.62
CA SER A 327 3.95 29.49 -6.03
C SER A 327 4.82 30.47 -6.82
N ARG A 328 5.04 31.68 -6.27
CA ARG A 328 5.96 32.66 -6.87
C ARG A 328 7.38 32.13 -6.95
N SER A 329 7.90 31.50 -5.90
CA SER A 329 9.26 30.94 -5.90
C SER A 329 9.45 29.87 -6.98
N LEU A 330 8.48 28.96 -7.13
CA LEU A 330 8.49 27.95 -8.19
C LEU A 330 8.52 28.59 -9.59
N VAL A 331 7.69 29.61 -9.83
CA VAL A 331 7.57 30.28 -11.13
C VAL A 331 8.76 31.20 -11.41
N GLU A 332 9.14 32.05 -10.47
CA GLU A 332 10.12 33.12 -10.65
C GLU A 332 11.55 32.63 -10.47
N SER A 333 11.83 31.84 -9.43
CA SER A 333 13.19 31.37 -9.13
C SER A 333 13.54 30.11 -9.91
N PHE A 334 12.61 29.14 -9.94
CA PHE A 334 12.87 27.86 -10.60
C PHE A 334 12.33 27.76 -12.02
N LYS A 335 11.53 28.71 -12.50
CA LYS A 335 10.95 28.74 -13.86
C LYS A 335 10.03 27.54 -14.17
N VAL A 336 9.33 27.03 -13.14
CA VAL A 336 8.26 26.05 -13.34
C VAL A 336 7.07 26.75 -14.02
N PRO A 337 6.51 26.22 -15.11
CA PRO A 337 5.38 26.86 -15.79
C PRO A 337 4.18 27.07 -14.86
N THR A 338 3.60 28.26 -14.85
CA THR A 338 2.43 28.61 -14.02
C THR A 338 1.27 27.61 -14.12
N PRO A 339 0.92 27.06 -15.31
CA PRO A 339 -0.19 26.12 -15.42
C PRO A 339 0.08 24.83 -14.65
N PHE A 340 1.34 24.40 -14.57
CA PHE A 340 1.72 23.23 -13.78
C PHE A 340 1.56 23.52 -12.29
N VAL A 341 2.05 24.67 -11.82
CA VAL A 341 1.95 25.10 -10.41
C VAL A 341 0.50 25.23 -9.95
N ARG A 342 -0.40 25.72 -10.83
CA ARG A 342 -1.84 25.85 -10.55
C ARG A 342 -2.56 24.52 -10.35
N HIS A 343 -2.11 23.46 -11.02
CA HIS A 343 -2.68 22.12 -10.88
C HIS A 343 -2.05 21.29 -9.75
N MET A 344 -1.08 21.84 -9.03
CA MET A 344 -0.50 21.20 -7.85
C MET A 344 -1.33 21.55 -6.62
N THR A 345 -1.51 20.60 -5.71
CA THR A 345 -1.95 20.91 -4.35
C THR A 345 -0.87 21.73 -3.63
N ARG A 346 -1.25 22.50 -2.60
CA ARG A 346 -0.29 23.25 -1.76
C ARG A 346 0.86 22.37 -1.28
N THR A 347 0.55 21.19 -0.76
CA THR A 347 1.55 20.20 -0.31
C THR A 347 2.51 19.79 -1.42
N THR A 348 2.02 19.62 -2.65
CA THR A 348 2.87 19.26 -3.79
C THR A 348 3.77 20.40 -4.23
N ARG A 349 3.25 21.64 -4.24
CA ARG A 349 4.06 22.83 -4.53
C ARG A 349 5.22 22.98 -3.54
N MET A 350 4.92 22.85 -2.25
CA MET A 350 5.90 22.97 -1.18
C MET A 350 7.00 21.92 -1.32
N GLU A 351 6.63 20.66 -1.57
CA GLU A 351 7.63 19.59 -1.75
C GLU A 351 8.49 19.80 -2.99
N LEU A 352 7.90 20.23 -4.11
CA LEU A 352 8.65 20.53 -5.31
C LEU A 352 9.66 21.67 -5.05
N LEU A 353 9.23 22.71 -4.34
CA LEU A 353 10.09 23.83 -3.98
C LEU A 353 11.25 23.36 -3.11
N ASP A 354 10.98 22.60 -2.05
CA ASP A 354 12.00 22.07 -1.14
C ASP A 354 13.07 21.26 -1.88
N ARG A 355 12.65 20.32 -2.73
CA ARG A 355 13.59 19.49 -3.50
C ARG A 355 14.39 20.28 -4.52
N LEU A 356 13.78 21.29 -5.14
CA LEU A 356 14.48 22.16 -6.09
C LEU A 356 15.49 23.05 -5.36
N SER A 357 15.14 23.59 -4.20
CA SER A 357 16.03 24.39 -3.36
C SER A 357 17.21 23.56 -2.85
N ALA A 358 16.98 22.38 -2.28
CA ALA A 358 18.05 21.50 -1.80
C ALA A 358 19.00 21.07 -2.95
N LEU A 359 18.45 20.80 -4.13
CA LEU A 359 19.26 20.50 -5.31
C LEU A 359 20.07 21.72 -5.76
N GLN A 360 19.48 22.92 -5.70
CA GLN A 360 20.16 24.16 -6.05
C GLN A 360 21.30 24.46 -5.08
N GLU A 361 21.11 24.28 -3.78
CA GLU A 361 22.17 24.41 -2.77
C GLU A 361 23.34 23.48 -3.06
N THR A 362 23.05 22.24 -3.49
CA THR A 362 24.08 21.28 -3.89
C THR A 362 24.86 21.79 -5.11
N PHE A 363 24.17 22.33 -6.13
CA PHE A 363 24.83 22.92 -7.30
C PHE A 363 25.66 24.15 -6.94
N ASP A 364 25.17 24.99 -6.04
CA ASP A 364 25.86 26.21 -5.61
C ASP A 364 27.13 25.87 -4.82
N ALA A 365 27.08 24.86 -3.95
CA ALA A 365 28.24 24.34 -3.23
C ALA A 365 29.29 23.71 -4.18
N GLU A 366 28.85 22.96 -5.19
CA GLU A 366 29.74 22.39 -6.22
C GLU A 366 30.40 23.49 -7.06
N HIS A 367 29.63 24.51 -7.46
CA HIS A 367 30.12 25.65 -8.22
C HIS A 367 31.14 26.46 -7.41
N ALA A 368 30.88 26.72 -6.12
CA ALA A 368 31.82 27.41 -5.24
C ALA A 368 33.16 26.66 -5.13
N LYS A 369 33.12 25.32 -5.01
CA LYS A 369 34.34 24.48 -5.01
C LYS A 369 35.08 24.48 -6.35
N ALA A 370 34.36 24.52 -7.48
CA ALA A 370 34.98 24.58 -8.81
C ALA A 370 35.65 25.93 -9.09
N HIS A 371 35.04 27.02 -8.66
CA HIS A 371 35.61 28.38 -8.76
C HIS A 371 36.83 28.58 -7.87
N ALA A 372 36.84 28.01 -6.66
CA ALA A 372 38.03 27.99 -5.81
C ALA A 372 39.23 27.28 -6.49
N ASN A 373 38.96 26.34 -7.41
CA ASN A 373 39.96 25.61 -8.18
C ASN A 373 40.21 26.20 -9.59
N HIS A 374 39.92 27.49 -9.82
CA HIS A 374 40.10 28.22 -11.09
C HIS A 374 39.44 27.58 -12.33
N LYS A 375 38.40 26.73 -12.16
CA LYS A 375 37.62 26.20 -13.30
C LYS A 375 36.41 27.09 -13.57
N ASN A 376 36.38 27.71 -14.74
CA ASN A 376 35.25 28.53 -15.18
C ASN A 376 34.11 27.60 -15.64
N GLN A 377 33.16 27.31 -14.75
CA GLN A 377 31.98 26.49 -15.05
C GLN A 377 30.71 27.31 -14.87
N ASN A 378 29.78 27.22 -15.83
CA ASN A 378 28.50 27.91 -15.73
C ASN A 378 27.67 27.38 -14.55
N LYS A 379 27.14 28.30 -13.73
CA LYS A 379 26.21 27.98 -12.64
C LYS A 379 25.01 27.19 -13.16
N ARG A 380 24.82 25.97 -12.62
CA ARG A 380 23.66 25.11 -12.95
C ARG A 380 22.43 25.57 -12.18
N THR A 381 21.26 25.42 -12.79
CA THR A 381 19.98 25.65 -12.12
C THR A 381 19.25 24.34 -11.91
N ALA A 382 18.63 24.16 -10.74
CA ALA A 382 17.77 23.03 -10.43
C ALA A 382 16.56 22.99 -11.37
N ARG A 383 16.27 21.82 -11.92
CA ARG A 383 15.17 21.58 -12.86
C ARG A 383 14.45 20.29 -12.53
N ALA A 384 13.20 20.20 -13.01
CA ALA A 384 12.32 19.07 -12.80
C ALA A 384 12.08 18.26 -14.09
N LEU A 385 11.82 16.96 -13.93
CA LEU A 385 11.26 16.08 -14.95
C LEU A 385 9.81 15.73 -14.56
N PHE A 386 8.85 16.16 -15.38
CA PHE A 386 7.45 15.80 -15.27
C PHE A 386 7.18 14.56 -16.13
N ALA A 387 7.04 13.41 -15.50
CA ALA A 387 6.81 12.13 -16.15
C ALA A 387 5.32 11.78 -16.10
N HIS A 388 4.63 11.96 -17.23
CA HIS A 388 3.22 11.62 -17.39
C HIS A 388 3.08 10.21 -17.96
N VAL A 389 2.86 9.24 -17.07
CA VAL A 389 2.79 7.82 -17.43
C VAL A 389 1.36 7.45 -17.85
N GLN A 390 1.23 6.54 -18.82
CA GLN A 390 -0.05 6.23 -19.47
C GLN A 390 -0.28 4.73 -19.67
N TYR A 391 -1.53 4.36 -19.97
CA TYR A 391 -2.03 3.00 -20.20
C TYR A 391 -1.94 2.08 -18.96
N GLY A 392 -2.02 0.76 -19.16
CA GLY A 392 -2.08 -0.23 -18.09
C GLY A 392 -0.84 -0.29 -17.20
N LEU A 393 -0.99 -0.93 -16.05
CA LEU A 393 0.00 -0.97 -14.96
C LEU A 393 1.44 -1.26 -15.41
N GLY A 394 1.67 -2.32 -16.21
CA GLY A 394 3.00 -2.65 -16.71
C GLY A 394 3.64 -1.56 -17.58
N ASN A 395 2.83 -0.81 -18.34
CA ASN A 395 3.32 0.35 -19.10
C ASN A 395 3.72 1.50 -18.18
N ARG A 396 2.90 1.80 -17.17
CA ARG A 396 3.20 2.86 -16.22
C ARG A 396 4.47 2.55 -15.42
N MET A 397 4.64 1.31 -14.97
CA MET A 397 5.83 0.89 -14.21
C MET A 397 7.12 1.03 -15.00
N ARG A 398 7.17 0.57 -16.27
CA ARG A 398 8.39 0.67 -17.09
C ARG A 398 8.69 2.12 -17.50
N ALA A 399 7.66 2.92 -17.77
CA ALA A 399 7.81 4.35 -18.05
C ALA A 399 8.35 5.08 -16.82
N LEU A 400 7.77 4.84 -15.64
CA LEU A 400 8.23 5.38 -14.36
C LEU A 400 9.67 4.98 -14.05
N GLY A 401 10.02 3.69 -14.15
CA GLY A 401 11.39 3.24 -13.91
C GLY A 401 12.42 3.93 -14.81
N SER A 402 12.04 4.22 -16.06
CA SER A 402 12.90 4.95 -16.99
C SER A 402 12.98 6.45 -16.69
N ALA A 403 11.89 7.05 -16.22
CA ALA A 403 11.90 8.44 -15.76
C ALA A 403 12.73 8.62 -14.49
N MET A 404 12.66 7.67 -13.55
CA MET A 404 13.51 7.64 -12.36
C MET A 404 14.99 7.57 -12.74
N ALA A 405 15.36 6.62 -13.61
CA ALA A 405 16.74 6.47 -14.08
C ALA A 405 17.26 7.74 -14.77
N PHE A 406 16.44 8.36 -15.62
CA PHE A 406 16.82 9.60 -16.30
C PHE A 406 16.95 10.78 -15.33
N ALA A 407 15.98 10.96 -14.43
CA ALA A 407 15.98 12.05 -13.47
C ALA A 407 17.16 11.98 -12.50
N GLU A 408 17.49 10.78 -12.00
CA GLU A 408 18.67 10.56 -11.14
C GLU A 408 19.96 10.90 -11.89
N ALA A 409 20.14 10.36 -13.11
CA ALA A 409 21.34 10.57 -13.90
C ALA A 409 21.54 12.03 -14.34
N THR A 410 20.46 12.75 -14.63
CA THR A 410 20.51 14.17 -15.05
C THR A 410 20.38 15.15 -13.90
N ARG A 411 20.28 14.66 -12.66
CA ARG A 411 20.08 15.45 -11.43
C ARG A 411 18.90 16.40 -11.55
N ARG A 412 17.71 15.81 -11.70
CA ARG A 412 16.42 16.51 -11.76
C ARG A 412 15.51 16.02 -10.67
N VAL A 413 14.65 16.91 -10.19
CA VAL A 413 13.52 16.53 -9.34
C VAL A 413 12.47 15.83 -10.18
N LEU A 414 12.15 14.57 -9.88
CA LEU A 414 11.09 13.82 -10.56
C LEU A 414 9.72 14.20 -10.00
N VAL A 415 8.80 14.60 -10.88
CA VAL A 415 7.38 14.76 -10.60
C VAL A 415 6.63 13.74 -11.46
N LEU A 416 6.00 12.76 -10.82
CA LEU A 416 5.19 11.74 -11.47
C LEU A 416 3.76 12.26 -11.64
N ILE A 417 3.24 12.21 -12.86
CA ILE A 417 1.82 12.41 -13.13
C ILE A 417 1.20 11.02 -13.34
N TRP A 418 0.36 10.60 -12.38
CA TRP A 418 -0.32 9.31 -12.35
C TRP A 418 -1.82 9.56 -12.16
N GLU A 419 -2.52 9.81 -13.26
CA GLU A 419 -3.97 10.04 -13.24
C GLU A 419 -4.72 8.72 -13.29
N PRO A 420 -5.78 8.52 -12.50
CA PRO A 420 -6.74 7.45 -12.75
C PRO A 420 -7.34 7.57 -14.15
N ASP A 421 -7.34 6.49 -14.91
CA ASP A 421 -7.94 6.41 -16.25
C ASP A 421 -8.59 5.03 -16.48
N TYR A 422 -9.16 4.81 -17.67
CA TYR A 422 -9.81 3.54 -17.99
C TYR A 422 -8.85 2.32 -18.01
N HIS A 423 -7.54 2.54 -18.03
CA HIS A 423 -6.53 1.47 -18.04
C HIS A 423 -5.99 1.18 -16.64
N VAL A 424 -5.93 2.20 -15.77
CA VAL A 424 -5.58 2.13 -14.36
C VAL A 424 -6.49 3.08 -13.58
N ASP A 425 -7.61 2.56 -13.07
CA ASP A 425 -8.57 3.31 -12.27
C ASP A 425 -8.18 3.21 -10.79
N GLY A 426 -7.04 3.82 -10.47
CA GLY A 426 -6.44 3.81 -9.13
C GLY A 426 -5.29 4.80 -9.00
N LEU A 427 -5.09 5.30 -7.78
CA LEU A 427 -4.04 6.23 -7.42
C LEU A 427 -2.70 5.50 -7.26
N PHE A 428 -1.59 6.22 -7.38
CA PHE A 428 -0.25 5.64 -7.14
C PHE A 428 -0.15 5.00 -5.75
N GLY A 429 -0.77 5.63 -4.74
CA GLY A 429 -0.78 5.17 -3.35
C GLY A 429 -1.51 3.84 -3.11
N ASP A 430 -2.39 3.43 -4.03
CA ASP A 430 -3.07 2.14 -3.95
C ASP A 430 -2.12 0.98 -4.25
N PHE A 431 -1.04 1.26 -5.00
CA PHE A 431 -0.11 0.27 -5.53
C PHE A 431 1.27 0.35 -4.89
N PHE A 432 1.74 1.56 -4.54
CA PHE A 432 3.10 1.81 -4.08
C PHE A 432 3.16 2.88 -2.98
N VAL A 433 4.09 2.74 -2.05
CA VAL A 433 4.24 3.65 -0.89
C VAL A 433 5.47 4.57 -0.98
N ASN A 434 6.13 4.66 -2.13
CA ASN A 434 7.34 5.45 -2.31
C ASN A 434 7.15 6.96 -2.04
N GLY A 435 8.19 7.62 -1.49
CA GLY A 435 8.24 9.06 -1.24
C GLY A 435 8.50 9.94 -2.47
N MET A 436 7.74 9.74 -3.54
CA MET A 436 7.82 10.56 -4.77
C MET A 436 6.78 11.69 -4.77
N ILE A 437 7.08 12.77 -5.51
CA ILE A 437 6.08 13.79 -5.82
C ILE A 437 5.14 13.21 -6.87
N VAL A 438 3.86 13.06 -6.52
CA VAL A 438 2.83 12.49 -7.42
C VAL A 438 1.68 13.47 -7.58
N LEU A 439 1.30 13.72 -8.84
CA LEU A 439 0.06 14.38 -9.22
C LEU A 439 -0.94 13.31 -9.62
N ASP A 440 -2.08 13.27 -8.91
CA ASP A 440 -3.22 12.39 -9.19
C ASP A 440 -4.14 12.94 -10.28
N SER A 441 -3.97 14.19 -10.65
CA SER A 441 -4.70 14.90 -11.70
C SER A 441 -3.78 15.91 -12.37
N PHE A 442 -3.95 16.10 -13.68
CA PHE A 442 -3.13 17.01 -14.46
C PHE A 442 -3.96 17.67 -15.57
N GLY A 443 -4.56 18.81 -15.23
CA GLY A 443 -5.49 19.53 -16.12
C GLY A 443 -4.88 20.23 -17.34
N VAL A 444 -3.57 20.08 -17.60
CA VAL A 444 -2.90 20.71 -18.74
C VAL A 444 -3.06 19.83 -19.99
N ARG A 445 -3.84 20.31 -20.97
CA ARG A 445 -4.13 19.58 -22.21
C ARG A 445 -3.01 19.69 -23.24
N TRP A 446 -2.73 18.59 -23.94
CA TRP A 446 -1.77 18.57 -25.05
C TRP A 446 -2.42 18.98 -26.39
N PRO A 447 -1.72 19.70 -27.28
CA PRO A 447 -0.45 20.40 -27.04
C PRO A 447 -0.67 21.68 -26.23
N PHE A 448 0.12 21.89 -25.18
CA PHE A 448 0.09 23.13 -24.39
C PHE A 448 1.19 24.12 -24.78
N MET A 449 2.16 23.67 -25.58
CA MET A 449 3.19 24.53 -26.16
C MET A 449 2.80 24.90 -27.59
N PRO A 450 2.89 26.19 -27.98
CA PRO A 450 2.66 26.58 -29.36
C PRO A 450 3.70 25.97 -30.31
N PRO A 451 3.34 25.67 -31.57
CA PRO A 451 4.28 25.21 -32.58
C PRO A 451 5.47 26.17 -32.72
N LYS A 452 6.66 25.63 -33.01
CA LYS A 452 7.83 26.48 -33.32
C LYS A 452 7.50 27.41 -34.50
N GLY A 453 7.58 28.72 -34.29
CA GLY A 453 7.29 29.74 -35.30
C GLY A 453 5.86 30.26 -35.33
N ALA A 454 4.96 29.75 -34.49
CA ALA A 454 3.62 30.32 -34.35
C ALA A 454 3.69 31.72 -33.70
N ASN A 455 2.95 32.67 -34.27
CA ASN A 455 2.86 34.03 -33.76
C ASN A 455 1.86 34.09 -32.58
N THR A 456 2.17 33.37 -31.51
CA THR A 456 1.44 33.48 -30.24
C THR A 456 2.04 34.65 -29.49
N GLY A 457 1.27 35.71 -29.24
CA GLY A 457 1.74 36.89 -28.49
C GLY A 457 2.63 36.51 -27.29
N GLY A 458 3.72 37.24 -27.08
CA GLY A 458 4.91 36.80 -26.31
C GLY A 458 4.63 36.07 -24.98
N LEU A 459 3.57 36.45 -24.26
CA LEU A 459 3.15 35.90 -22.96
C LEU A 459 3.04 34.35 -22.92
N GLN A 460 2.51 33.70 -23.96
CA GLN A 460 2.36 32.23 -23.94
C GLN A 460 3.68 31.50 -24.23
N ARG A 461 4.59 32.14 -24.98
CA ARG A 461 5.91 31.57 -25.31
C ARG A 461 6.87 31.69 -24.12
N ASP A 462 6.80 32.80 -23.39
CA ASP A 462 7.64 33.06 -22.22
C ASP A 462 7.35 32.08 -21.07
N GLN A 463 6.07 31.71 -20.89
CA GLN A 463 5.64 30.78 -19.84
C GLN A 463 6.26 29.38 -19.93
N TYR A 464 6.66 28.94 -21.13
CA TYR A 464 7.28 27.62 -21.36
C TYR A 464 8.71 27.71 -21.89
N ALA A 465 9.34 28.91 -21.90
CA ALA A 465 10.67 29.13 -22.44
C ALA A 465 11.74 28.21 -21.81
N HIS A 466 11.54 27.86 -20.55
CA HIS A 466 12.42 27.00 -19.76
C HIS A 466 11.96 25.52 -19.74
N MET A 467 11.10 25.09 -20.66
CA MET A 467 10.62 23.70 -20.74
C MET A 467 10.83 23.12 -22.15
N GLU A 468 11.13 21.82 -22.20
CA GLU A 468 10.92 20.98 -23.39
C GLU A 468 9.82 19.96 -23.08
N ALA A 469 8.90 19.75 -24.01
CA ALA A 469 7.78 18.83 -23.83
C ALA A 469 7.72 17.80 -24.96
N TYR A 470 7.53 16.54 -24.58
CA TYR A 470 7.49 15.40 -25.49
C TYR A 470 6.22 14.58 -25.24
N ASN A 471 5.47 14.28 -26.29
CA ASN A 471 4.33 13.36 -26.22
C ASN A 471 4.60 12.15 -27.12
N LEU A 472 4.84 11.00 -26.48
CA LEU A 472 5.10 9.72 -27.15
C LEU A 472 3.82 8.90 -27.38
N MET A 473 2.65 9.46 -27.07
CA MET A 473 1.36 8.82 -27.29
C MET A 473 0.91 9.06 -28.74
N LYS A 474 1.08 8.06 -29.61
CA LYS A 474 0.74 8.15 -31.05
C LYS A 474 -0.70 8.62 -31.31
N LYS A 475 -1.65 8.32 -30.40
CA LYS A 475 -3.05 8.78 -30.50
C LYS A 475 -3.18 10.32 -30.43
N GLU A 476 -2.33 10.98 -29.64
CA GLU A 476 -2.33 12.43 -29.42
C GLU A 476 -1.26 13.14 -30.28
N ASN A 477 -0.21 12.44 -30.68
CA ASN A 477 0.87 12.96 -31.51
C ASN A 477 0.98 12.18 -32.82
N LYS A 478 0.15 12.53 -33.80
CA LYS A 478 0.11 11.90 -35.13
C LYS A 478 1.43 12.04 -35.90
N ALA A 479 2.27 13.02 -35.58
CA ALA A 479 3.57 13.22 -36.21
C ALA A 479 4.64 12.22 -35.71
N LEU A 480 4.39 11.54 -34.58
CA LEU A 480 5.30 10.53 -34.05
C LEU A 480 5.24 9.25 -34.91
N LYS A 481 6.30 9.01 -35.69
CA LYS A 481 6.43 7.77 -36.47
C LYS A 481 6.55 6.53 -35.57
N SER A 482 7.41 6.59 -34.54
CA SER A 482 7.57 5.50 -33.58
C SER A 482 8.17 5.99 -32.28
N ALA A 483 7.55 5.63 -31.14
CA ALA A 483 8.13 5.84 -29.82
C ALA A 483 9.47 5.11 -29.66
N SER A 484 9.64 3.97 -30.34
CA SER A 484 10.88 3.19 -30.28
C SER A 484 12.08 3.87 -30.99
N ALA A 485 11.83 4.84 -31.86
CA ALA A 485 12.88 5.59 -32.56
C ALA A 485 13.22 6.91 -31.84
N PHE A 486 12.42 7.33 -30.86
CA PHE A 486 12.65 8.53 -30.10
C PHE A 486 13.74 8.28 -29.05
N HIS A 487 14.70 9.20 -28.93
CA HIS A 487 15.75 9.19 -27.92
C HIS A 487 15.79 10.55 -27.23
N LEU A 488 15.51 10.58 -25.92
CA LEU A 488 15.49 11.79 -25.12
C LEU A 488 16.91 12.31 -24.93
N LYS A 489 17.12 13.56 -25.32
CA LYS A 489 18.36 14.30 -25.06
C LYS A 489 18.22 15.09 -23.76
N ASP A 490 19.29 15.18 -23.00
CA ASP A 490 19.32 16.04 -21.82
C ASP A 490 19.50 17.51 -22.22
N HIS A 491 18.74 18.38 -21.57
CA HIS A 491 18.79 19.83 -21.71
C HIS A 491 18.93 20.45 -20.31
N PRO A 492 20.15 20.50 -19.73
CA PRO A 492 20.37 20.82 -18.32
C PRO A 492 19.69 22.12 -17.83
N GLY A 493 19.58 23.13 -18.70
CA GLY A 493 18.95 24.42 -18.37
C GLY A 493 17.41 24.46 -18.41
N LYS A 494 16.75 23.38 -18.84
CA LYS A 494 15.29 23.34 -19.04
C LYS A 494 14.62 22.29 -18.19
N HIS A 495 13.40 22.52 -17.71
CA HIS A 495 12.49 21.47 -17.28
C HIS A 495 12.13 20.56 -18.45
N LEU A 496 11.78 19.31 -18.14
CA LEU A 496 11.34 18.35 -19.14
C LEU A 496 9.94 17.86 -18.78
N TYR A 497 9.05 17.81 -19.76
CA TYR A 497 7.78 17.10 -19.69
C TYR A 497 7.80 15.95 -20.69
N ILE A 498 7.39 14.76 -20.25
CA ILE A 498 7.27 13.60 -21.14
C ILE A 498 6.01 12.81 -20.82
N LYS A 499 5.11 12.70 -21.81
CA LYS A 499 3.93 11.83 -21.76
C LYS A 499 4.20 10.53 -22.51
N THR A 500 4.17 9.39 -21.84
CA THR A 500 4.56 8.10 -22.43
C THR A 500 3.99 6.87 -21.72
N ALA A 501 3.74 5.81 -22.49
CA ALA A 501 3.48 4.46 -22.00
C ALA A 501 4.67 3.51 -22.23
N TYR A 502 5.78 4.04 -22.75
CA TYR A 502 6.97 3.32 -23.18
C TYR A 502 8.17 3.71 -22.33
N VAL A 503 9.20 2.85 -22.34
CA VAL A 503 10.49 3.16 -21.75
C VAL A 503 11.08 4.39 -22.45
N ILE A 504 11.51 5.37 -21.66
CA ILE A 504 12.20 6.56 -22.14
C ILE A 504 13.61 6.15 -22.55
N LYS A 505 13.87 6.09 -23.85
CA LYS A 505 15.22 5.82 -24.37
C LYS A 505 16.10 7.04 -24.20
N SER A 506 17.28 6.85 -23.64
CA SER A 506 18.31 7.87 -23.47
C SER A 506 19.66 7.20 -23.26
N ASN A 507 20.73 7.99 -23.19
CA ASN A 507 22.05 7.48 -22.82
C ASN A 507 22.12 6.94 -21.38
N TYR A 508 21.10 7.21 -20.55
CA TYR A 508 21.06 6.87 -19.13
C TYR A 508 20.14 5.70 -18.78
N THR A 509 19.27 5.27 -19.69
CA THR A 509 18.25 4.25 -19.42
C THR A 509 18.64 2.85 -19.88
N GLY A 510 19.71 2.72 -20.68
CA GLY A 510 20.27 1.43 -21.10
C GLY A 510 19.41 0.71 -22.14
N SER A 511 19.49 -0.63 -22.15
CA SER A 511 18.82 -1.45 -23.17
C SER A 511 17.31 -1.61 -22.91
N ASP A 512 16.53 -1.43 -23.97
CA ASP A 512 15.09 -1.73 -24.01
C ASP A 512 14.79 -3.21 -24.30
N SER A 513 15.82 -4.04 -24.50
CA SER A 513 15.63 -5.47 -24.76
C SER A 513 15.15 -6.17 -23.49
N VAL A 514 13.96 -6.79 -23.56
CA VAL A 514 13.40 -7.57 -22.44
C VAL A 514 14.34 -8.67 -21.95
N LYS A 515 15.14 -9.29 -22.84
CA LYS A 515 16.11 -10.34 -22.42
C LYS A 515 17.32 -9.78 -21.67
N GLN A 516 17.63 -8.51 -21.85
CA GLN A 516 18.76 -7.83 -21.19
C GLN A 516 18.28 -6.81 -20.15
N SER A 517 16.96 -6.70 -19.92
CA SER A 517 16.39 -5.58 -19.17
C SER A 517 16.65 -5.71 -17.68
N ARG A 518 16.74 -6.93 -17.11
CA ARG A 518 16.88 -7.18 -15.67
C ARG A 518 17.95 -6.33 -14.98
N THR A 519 19.11 -6.14 -15.62
CA THR A 519 20.23 -5.38 -15.05
C THR A 519 20.30 -3.93 -15.52
N SER A 520 19.36 -3.51 -16.38
CA SER A 520 19.29 -2.15 -16.91
C SER A 520 19.07 -1.12 -15.78
N PRO A 521 19.51 0.14 -15.98
CA PRO A 521 19.17 1.23 -15.08
C PRO A 521 17.66 1.31 -14.79
N VAL A 522 16.82 1.14 -15.81
CA VAL A 522 15.35 1.12 -15.66
C VAL A 522 14.91 0.05 -14.65
N SER A 523 15.41 -1.17 -14.77
CA SER A 523 15.08 -2.26 -13.84
C SER A 523 15.53 -2.00 -12.42
N LYS A 524 16.76 -1.49 -12.23
CA LYS A 524 17.25 -1.13 -10.90
C LYS A 524 16.34 -0.11 -10.21
N HIS A 525 15.76 0.83 -10.96
CA HIS A 525 14.83 1.81 -10.40
C HIS A 525 13.43 1.23 -10.18
N MET A 526 12.93 0.37 -11.08
CA MET A 526 11.67 -0.36 -10.85
C MET A 526 11.73 -1.23 -9.59
N GLN A 527 12.88 -1.86 -9.33
CA GLN A 527 13.12 -2.69 -8.13
C GLN A 527 13.12 -1.89 -6.83
N ARG A 528 13.24 -0.56 -6.88
CA ARG A 528 13.12 0.33 -5.71
C ARG A 528 11.68 0.72 -5.40
N LEU A 529 10.71 0.35 -6.24
CA LEU A 529 9.30 0.58 -5.95
C LEU A 529 8.86 -0.33 -4.81
N THR A 530 8.27 0.24 -3.77
CA THR A 530 7.79 -0.49 -2.59
C THR A 530 6.29 -0.73 -2.75
N PRO A 531 5.84 -1.99 -2.92
CA PRO A 531 4.42 -2.28 -3.08
C PRO A 531 3.64 -1.93 -1.82
N ALA A 532 2.41 -1.45 -2.00
CA ALA A 532 1.48 -1.19 -0.90
C ALA A 532 1.15 -2.49 -0.12
N LEU A 533 0.74 -2.36 1.15
CA LEU A 533 0.51 -3.51 2.02
C LEU A 533 -0.49 -4.55 1.44
N PRO A 534 -1.63 -4.17 0.82
CA PRO A 534 -2.54 -5.14 0.22
C PRO A 534 -1.86 -6.04 -0.82
N VAL A 535 -0.99 -5.45 -1.65
CA VAL A 535 -0.19 -6.19 -2.64
C VAL A 535 0.81 -7.11 -1.94
N GLN A 536 1.50 -6.60 -0.91
CA GLN A 536 2.47 -7.41 -0.17
C GLN A 536 1.83 -8.59 0.57
N LYS A 537 0.59 -8.46 1.08
CA LYS A 537 -0.15 -9.57 1.68
C LYS A 537 -0.38 -10.70 0.67
N LEU A 538 -0.84 -10.35 -0.54
CA LEU A 538 -1.06 -11.31 -1.62
C LEU A 538 0.26 -11.96 -2.07
N VAL A 539 1.33 -11.19 -2.22
CA VAL A 539 2.65 -11.75 -2.55
C VAL A 539 3.15 -12.66 -1.41
N GLY A 540 2.92 -12.26 -0.16
CA GLY A 540 3.31 -12.98 1.05
C GLY A 540 2.66 -14.36 1.15
N SER A 541 1.38 -14.50 0.80
CA SER A 541 0.68 -15.79 0.80
C SER A 541 1.31 -16.80 -0.16
N HIS A 542 1.96 -16.33 -1.22
CA HIS A 542 2.66 -17.20 -2.17
C HIS A 542 4.10 -17.51 -1.80
N ARG A 543 4.74 -16.77 -0.88
CA ARG A 543 6.15 -17.02 -0.49
C ARG A 543 6.37 -18.40 0.10
N ALA A 544 5.38 -18.95 0.81
CA ALA A 544 5.43 -20.30 1.35
C ALA A 544 5.49 -21.38 0.25
N ASN A 545 5.11 -21.06 -0.99
CA ASN A 545 5.05 -22.01 -2.09
C ASN A 545 6.38 -22.16 -2.86
N HIS A 546 7.49 -21.56 -2.40
CA HIS A 546 8.79 -21.66 -3.08
C HIS A 546 8.73 -21.23 -4.56
N LEU A 547 8.21 -20.01 -4.83
CA LEU A 547 8.06 -19.46 -6.18
C LEU A 547 9.34 -19.57 -7.02
N GLU A 548 10.51 -19.44 -6.40
CA GLU A 548 11.83 -19.57 -7.03
C GLU A 548 12.09 -20.93 -7.68
N ARG A 549 11.34 -21.96 -7.30
CA ARG A 549 11.39 -23.31 -7.89
C ARG A 549 10.35 -23.50 -9.01
N MET A 550 9.38 -22.61 -9.13
CA MET A 550 8.30 -22.68 -10.12
C MET A 550 8.68 -22.04 -11.45
N VAL A 551 7.93 -22.40 -12.50
CA VAL A 551 7.96 -21.69 -13.78
C VAL A 551 6.81 -20.69 -13.82
N GLY A 552 7.11 -19.41 -14.03
CA GLY A 552 6.10 -18.38 -14.20
C GLY A 552 5.45 -18.47 -15.58
N VAL A 553 4.13 -18.35 -15.65
CA VAL A 553 3.37 -18.43 -16.90
C VAL A 553 2.47 -17.21 -16.98
N HIS A 554 2.70 -16.34 -17.97
CA HIS A 554 1.86 -15.18 -18.22
C HIS A 554 1.19 -15.26 -19.60
N ILE A 555 -0.12 -15.50 -19.59
CA ILE A 555 -0.97 -15.64 -20.77
C ILE A 555 -1.83 -14.38 -20.92
N ARG A 556 -1.63 -13.64 -22.01
CA ARG A 556 -2.48 -12.52 -22.39
C ARG A 556 -3.07 -12.81 -23.75
N SER A 557 -4.38 -13.05 -23.79
CA SER A 557 -5.05 -13.63 -24.96
C SER A 557 -6.37 -12.96 -25.33
N LEU A 558 -6.96 -12.15 -24.45
CA LEU A 558 -8.15 -11.37 -24.78
C LEU A 558 -7.85 -10.45 -25.96
N SER A 559 -8.80 -10.28 -26.89
CA SER A 559 -8.69 -9.33 -28.00
C SER A 559 -8.83 -7.89 -27.50
N ILE A 560 -8.37 -6.89 -28.26
CA ILE A 560 -8.38 -5.49 -27.81
C ILE A 560 -9.80 -5.02 -27.47
N GLU A 561 -10.77 -5.51 -28.22
CA GLU A 561 -12.20 -5.21 -28.06
C GLU A 561 -12.77 -5.77 -26.75
N LYS A 562 -12.12 -6.78 -26.16
CA LYS A 562 -12.53 -7.45 -24.92
C LYS A 562 -11.61 -7.14 -23.72
N ASP A 563 -10.53 -6.39 -23.92
CA ASP A 563 -9.47 -6.18 -22.91
C ASP A 563 -9.82 -5.14 -21.86
N ILE A 564 -10.63 -4.14 -22.24
CA ILE A 564 -11.10 -3.08 -21.35
C ILE A 564 -12.53 -2.73 -21.73
N ALA A 565 -13.50 -3.15 -20.92
CA ALA A 565 -14.93 -3.01 -21.22
C ALA A 565 -15.39 -1.56 -21.48
N LYS A 566 -14.75 -0.58 -20.84
CA LYS A 566 -15.10 0.85 -20.91
C LYS A 566 -14.36 1.63 -22.01
N VAL A 567 -13.48 0.98 -22.77
CA VAL A 567 -12.66 1.65 -23.79
C VAL A 567 -13.18 1.29 -25.17
N ASP A 568 -13.45 2.31 -25.98
CA ASP A 568 -13.63 2.15 -27.42
C ASP A 568 -12.25 2.02 -28.09
N PRO A 569 -11.88 0.83 -28.59
CA PRO A 569 -10.57 0.62 -29.18
C PRO A 569 -10.26 1.51 -30.38
N SER A 570 -11.30 1.89 -31.14
CA SER A 570 -11.14 2.70 -32.36
C SER A 570 -10.72 4.14 -32.04
N LYS A 571 -11.09 4.61 -30.84
CA LYS A 571 -10.72 5.94 -30.33
C LYS A 571 -9.39 5.92 -29.60
N GLU A 572 -9.06 4.80 -28.96
CA GLU A 572 -7.91 4.71 -28.07
C GLU A 572 -6.63 4.21 -28.77
N TYR A 573 -6.79 3.37 -29.79
CA TYR A 573 -5.70 2.76 -30.54
C TYR A 573 -5.84 3.04 -32.03
N THR A 574 -4.72 3.31 -32.70
CA THR A 574 -4.69 3.35 -34.16
C THR A 574 -4.98 1.96 -34.73
N SER A 575 -5.65 1.87 -35.88
CA SER A 575 -5.97 0.60 -36.57
C SER A 575 -4.76 -0.33 -36.73
N GLU A 576 -3.59 0.21 -37.09
CA GLU A 576 -2.31 -0.51 -37.18
C GLU A 576 -1.88 -1.14 -35.84
N SER A 577 -1.92 -0.38 -34.75
CA SER A 577 -1.62 -0.85 -33.40
C SER A 577 -2.61 -1.91 -32.93
N SER A 578 -3.90 -1.75 -33.27
CA SER A 578 -4.93 -2.73 -32.93
C SER A 578 -4.70 -4.06 -33.65
N ALA A 579 -4.47 -4.01 -34.96
CA ALA A 579 -4.15 -5.19 -35.78
C ALA A 579 -2.89 -5.90 -35.28
N THR A 580 -1.82 -5.15 -34.99
CA THR A 580 -0.56 -5.71 -34.46
C THR A 580 -0.78 -6.40 -33.12
N THR A 581 -1.56 -5.78 -32.24
CA THR A 581 -1.81 -6.32 -30.90
C THR A 581 -2.68 -7.58 -30.95
N ASN A 582 -3.75 -7.57 -31.75
CA ASN A 582 -4.62 -8.74 -31.94
C ASN A 582 -3.87 -9.90 -32.61
N PHE A 583 -2.96 -9.60 -33.55
CA PHE A 583 -2.06 -10.60 -34.14
C PHE A 583 -1.25 -11.31 -33.06
N TRP A 584 -0.61 -10.57 -32.15
CA TRP A 584 0.19 -11.16 -31.07
C TRP A 584 -0.68 -11.90 -30.05
N ARG A 585 -1.87 -11.39 -29.68
CA ARG A 585 -2.82 -12.09 -28.79
C ARG A 585 -3.23 -13.46 -29.32
N LYS A 586 -3.38 -13.59 -30.64
CA LYS A 586 -3.63 -14.89 -31.30
C LYS A 586 -2.43 -15.83 -31.21
N ALA A 587 -1.21 -15.30 -31.31
CA ALA A 587 0.03 -16.06 -31.21
C ALA A 587 0.36 -16.50 -29.76
N THR A 588 -0.27 -15.88 -28.76
CA THR A 588 -0.09 -16.13 -27.32
C THR A 588 -1.30 -16.84 -26.68
N SER A 589 -1.98 -17.70 -27.44
CA SER A 589 -3.17 -18.43 -26.98
C SER A 589 -2.84 -19.59 -26.02
N LEU A 590 -3.81 -19.99 -25.20
CA LEU A 590 -3.67 -21.08 -24.22
C LEU A 590 -3.07 -22.37 -24.80
N PRO A 591 -3.51 -22.92 -25.95
CA PRO A 591 -2.94 -24.15 -26.48
C PRO A 591 -1.44 -24.07 -26.80
N VAL A 592 -0.91 -22.87 -27.08
CA VAL A 592 0.54 -22.67 -27.28
C VAL A 592 1.29 -22.84 -25.96
N PHE A 593 0.72 -22.33 -24.86
CA PHE A 593 1.30 -22.46 -23.53
C PHE A 593 1.19 -23.88 -23.00
N GLU A 594 0.04 -24.55 -23.14
CA GLU A 594 -0.15 -25.94 -22.70
C GLU A 594 0.88 -26.87 -23.31
N ARG A 595 1.08 -26.80 -24.64
CA ARG A 595 2.12 -27.60 -25.32
C ARG A 595 3.51 -27.33 -24.76
N LYS A 596 3.84 -26.06 -24.48
CA LYS A 596 5.14 -25.71 -23.91
C LYS A 596 5.29 -26.21 -22.46
N MET A 597 4.26 -26.06 -21.65
CA MET A 597 4.22 -26.54 -20.26
C MET A 597 4.37 -28.06 -20.20
N SER A 598 3.64 -28.81 -21.02
CA SER A 598 3.74 -30.27 -21.11
C SER A 598 5.10 -30.77 -21.59
N SER A 599 5.85 -29.97 -22.37
CA SER A 599 7.20 -30.33 -22.82
C SER A 599 8.28 -30.23 -21.74
N LEU A 600 7.98 -29.70 -20.55
CA LEU A 600 8.99 -29.49 -19.50
C LEU A 600 9.26 -30.80 -18.74
N VAL A 601 10.50 -31.28 -18.89
CA VAL A 601 10.98 -32.62 -18.49
C VAL A 601 10.89 -32.90 -16.98
N SER A 602 10.85 -31.87 -16.13
CA SER A 602 10.84 -32.03 -14.66
C SER A 602 9.46 -31.86 -14.01
N ALA A 603 8.37 -31.90 -14.79
CA ALA A 603 7.00 -31.68 -14.32
C ALA A 603 6.86 -30.53 -13.28
N PRO A 604 7.39 -29.32 -13.57
CA PRO A 604 7.43 -28.25 -12.58
C PRO A 604 6.02 -27.78 -12.17
N SER A 605 5.93 -27.19 -10.98
CA SER A 605 4.78 -26.36 -10.62
C SER A 605 4.85 -25.02 -11.35
N PHE A 606 3.68 -24.45 -11.63
CA PHE A 606 3.52 -23.23 -12.41
C PHE A 606 2.83 -22.16 -11.60
N TYR A 607 3.39 -20.95 -11.59
CA TYR A 607 2.66 -19.77 -11.17
C TYR A 607 2.04 -19.11 -12.39
N VAL A 608 0.71 -19.06 -12.46
CA VAL A 608 -0.05 -18.59 -13.62
C VAL A 608 -0.66 -17.22 -13.34
N ALA A 609 -0.43 -16.29 -14.25
CA ALA A 609 -1.15 -15.03 -14.35
C ALA A 609 -1.78 -14.93 -15.75
N THR A 610 -3.08 -14.67 -15.79
CA THR A 610 -3.85 -14.61 -17.03
C THR A 610 -4.90 -13.52 -16.98
N ASP A 611 -5.32 -13.05 -18.15
CA ASP A 611 -6.41 -12.09 -18.35
C ASP A 611 -7.79 -12.76 -18.41
N SER A 612 -7.90 -14.03 -17.97
CA SER A 612 -9.16 -14.77 -17.98
C SER A 612 -9.19 -15.87 -16.92
N ASN A 613 -10.18 -15.81 -16.01
CA ASN A 613 -10.41 -16.86 -15.01
C ASN A 613 -10.69 -18.24 -15.64
N GLN A 614 -11.30 -18.28 -16.82
CA GLN A 614 -11.57 -19.53 -17.54
C GLN A 614 -10.26 -20.24 -17.94
N VAL A 615 -9.23 -19.49 -18.31
CA VAL A 615 -7.91 -20.03 -18.64
C VAL A 615 -7.26 -20.71 -17.43
N THR A 616 -7.43 -20.12 -16.23
CA THR A 616 -6.93 -20.72 -14.99
C THR A 616 -7.59 -22.09 -14.73
N LEU A 617 -8.93 -22.16 -14.82
CA LEU A 617 -9.67 -23.41 -14.62
C LEU A 617 -9.27 -24.50 -15.61
N GLN A 618 -9.04 -24.13 -16.88
CA GLN A 618 -8.57 -25.07 -17.91
C GLN A 618 -7.16 -25.59 -17.61
N LEU A 619 -6.27 -24.72 -17.13
CA LEU A 619 -4.92 -25.13 -16.73
C LEU A 619 -4.92 -26.02 -15.49
N GLU A 620 -5.80 -25.79 -14.52
CA GLU A 620 -5.95 -26.68 -13.35
C GLU A 620 -6.40 -28.08 -13.77
N GLN A 621 -7.32 -28.17 -14.74
CA GLN A 621 -7.76 -29.45 -15.30
C GLN A 621 -6.63 -30.16 -16.08
N ALA A 622 -5.85 -29.41 -16.86
CA ALA A 622 -4.75 -29.96 -17.65
C ALA A 622 -3.51 -30.33 -16.80
N PHE A 623 -3.29 -29.64 -15.67
CA PHE A 623 -2.14 -29.83 -14.79
C PHE A 623 -2.56 -29.90 -13.30
N PRO A 624 -3.32 -30.94 -12.87
CA PRO A 624 -3.85 -31.02 -11.51
C PRO A 624 -2.76 -30.94 -10.44
N GLY A 625 -2.99 -30.13 -9.40
CA GLY A 625 -2.07 -29.94 -8.27
C GLY A 625 -0.78 -29.18 -8.59
N ARG A 626 -0.62 -28.67 -9.82
CA ARG A 626 0.61 -27.96 -10.26
C ARG A 626 0.40 -26.49 -10.61
N ILE A 627 -0.83 -25.99 -10.55
CA ILE A 627 -1.16 -24.60 -10.91
C ILE A 627 -1.35 -23.78 -9.63
N PHE A 628 -0.60 -22.69 -9.53
CA PHE A 628 -0.68 -21.69 -8.47
C PHE A 628 -1.00 -20.34 -9.11
N TYR A 629 -1.89 -19.56 -8.52
CA TYR A 629 -2.27 -18.25 -9.01
C TYR A 629 -2.85 -17.43 -7.86
N THR A 630 -2.90 -16.11 -7.98
CA THR A 630 -3.61 -15.28 -7.00
C THR A 630 -5.13 -15.43 -7.21
N PRO A 631 -5.88 -15.97 -6.23
CA PRO A 631 -7.34 -15.97 -6.29
C PRO A 631 -7.85 -14.54 -6.39
N ARG A 632 -8.88 -14.31 -7.21
CA ARG A 632 -9.43 -12.98 -7.44
C ARG A 632 -10.95 -13.03 -7.51
N THR A 633 -11.57 -11.98 -7.00
CA THR A 633 -13.03 -11.78 -7.03
C THR A 633 -13.48 -10.85 -8.15
N CYS A 634 -12.54 -10.31 -8.93
CA CYS A 634 -12.81 -9.34 -9.99
C CYS A 634 -11.79 -9.41 -11.13
N ASP A 635 -12.12 -8.80 -12.27
CA ASP A 635 -11.32 -8.84 -13.51
C ASP A 635 -11.40 -7.51 -14.31
N ASP A 636 -11.63 -6.39 -13.60
CA ASP A 636 -11.69 -5.06 -14.21
C ASP A 636 -10.38 -4.25 -14.04
N ARG A 637 -10.41 -2.97 -14.38
CA ARG A 637 -9.25 -2.04 -14.30
C ARG A 637 -9.27 -1.14 -13.06
N GLY A 638 -10.15 -1.42 -12.10
CA GLY A 638 -10.25 -0.76 -10.81
C GLY A 638 -9.06 -1.05 -9.91
N ALA A 639 -8.81 -0.15 -8.95
CA ALA A 639 -7.71 -0.25 -7.99
C ALA A 639 -7.66 -1.61 -7.28
N SER A 640 -8.82 -2.13 -6.82
CA SER A 640 -8.93 -3.42 -6.16
C SER A 640 -8.45 -4.59 -7.04
N CYS A 641 -8.86 -4.63 -8.31
CA CYS A 641 -8.44 -5.68 -9.24
C CYS A 641 -6.97 -5.54 -9.64
N LEU A 642 -6.49 -4.30 -9.75
CA LEU A 642 -5.11 -4.03 -10.10
C LEU A 642 -4.11 -4.32 -8.97
N ILE A 643 -4.57 -4.43 -7.72
CA ILE A 643 -3.77 -4.97 -6.61
C ILE A 643 -3.40 -6.45 -6.89
N TYR A 644 -4.35 -7.28 -7.33
CA TYR A 644 -4.05 -8.66 -7.76
C TYR A 644 -3.10 -8.68 -8.96
N ALA A 645 -3.31 -7.79 -9.93
CA ALA A 645 -2.45 -7.67 -11.11
C ALA A 645 -1.00 -7.32 -10.75
N LEU A 646 -0.79 -6.41 -9.78
CA LEU A 646 0.56 -6.07 -9.29
C LEU A 646 1.18 -7.24 -8.51
N ALA A 647 0.39 -7.93 -7.69
CA ALA A 647 0.84 -9.13 -6.97
C ALA A 647 1.33 -10.20 -7.96
N ASP A 648 0.57 -10.47 -9.03
CA ASP A 648 0.96 -11.39 -10.10
C ASP A 648 2.26 -10.98 -10.78
N ILE A 649 2.46 -9.69 -11.10
CA ILE A 649 3.71 -9.19 -11.68
C ILE A 649 4.90 -9.53 -10.75
N ILE A 650 4.73 -9.31 -9.44
CA ILE A 650 5.78 -9.56 -8.45
C ILE A 650 6.02 -11.06 -8.28
N CYS A 651 4.98 -11.88 -8.15
CA CYS A 651 5.09 -13.33 -8.03
C CYS A 651 5.76 -13.95 -9.27
N LEU A 652 5.36 -13.54 -10.48
CA LEU A 652 6.03 -13.95 -11.72
C LEU A 652 7.52 -13.60 -11.70
N SER A 653 7.86 -12.40 -11.22
CA SER A 653 9.26 -11.95 -11.14
C SER A 653 10.12 -12.79 -10.20
N ALA A 654 9.51 -13.47 -9.23
CA ALA A 654 10.20 -14.34 -8.28
C ALA A 654 10.38 -15.78 -8.80
N THR A 655 9.81 -16.14 -9.96
CA THR A 655 9.90 -17.49 -10.52
C THR A 655 11.25 -17.80 -11.18
N ARG A 656 11.54 -19.10 -11.37
CA ARG A 656 12.80 -19.59 -11.98
C ARG A 656 13.03 -19.09 -13.41
N TYR A 657 11.97 -18.89 -14.17
CA TYR A 657 11.95 -18.16 -15.43
C TYR A 657 10.50 -18.01 -15.87
N ILE A 658 10.25 -17.10 -16.80
CA ILE A 658 8.90 -16.75 -17.25
C ILE A 658 8.66 -17.32 -18.65
N LEU A 659 7.59 -18.09 -18.82
CA LEU A 659 6.90 -18.29 -20.10
C LEU A 659 5.94 -17.13 -20.27
N GLY A 660 6.29 -16.16 -21.12
CA GLY A 660 5.57 -14.90 -21.23
C GLY A 660 4.91 -14.69 -22.57
N SER A 661 3.78 -13.98 -22.58
CA SER A 661 3.17 -13.48 -23.81
C SER A 661 4.06 -12.43 -24.46
N HIS A 662 4.38 -12.58 -25.75
CA HIS A 662 5.04 -11.53 -26.50
C HIS A 662 4.15 -10.29 -26.61
N TRP A 663 4.76 -9.11 -26.77
CA TRP A 663 4.04 -7.84 -26.87
C TRP A 663 3.18 -7.47 -25.65
N SER A 664 3.49 -8.03 -24.47
CA SER A 664 2.86 -7.66 -23.19
C SER A 664 3.81 -6.87 -22.29
N SER A 665 3.42 -5.64 -21.94
CA SER A 665 4.14 -4.85 -20.92
C SER A 665 4.05 -5.45 -19.52
N PHE A 666 3.07 -6.32 -19.26
CA PHE A 666 2.94 -7.06 -18.00
C PHE A 666 4.08 -8.07 -17.83
N THR A 667 4.36 -8.87 -18.86
CA THR A 667 5.52 -9.77 -18.90
C THR A 667 6.82 -8.98 -18.80
N GLU A 668 6.94 -7.88 -19.54
CA GLU A 668 8.13 -7.03 -19.46
C GLU A 668 8.36 -6.49 -18.04
N ALA A 669 7.31 -6.02 -17.36
CA ALA A 669 7.41 -5.52 -15.98
C ALA A 669 7.89 -6.62 -15.02
N ALA A 670 7.34 -7.84 -15.11
CA ALA A 670 7.78 -8.97 -14.28
C ALA A 670 9.26 -9.33 -14.53
N VAL A 671 9.69 -9.34 -15.79
CA VAL A 671 11.12 -9.57 -16.13
C VAL A 671 12.01 -8.47 -15.57
N ARG A 672 11.57 -7.21 -15.66
CA ARG A 672 12.33 -6.06 -15.16
C ARG A 672 12.49 -6.05 -13.65
N LEU A 673 11.54 -6.61 -12.90
CA LEU A 673 11.60 -6.66 -11.44
C LEU A 673 12.56 -7.72 -10.91
N GLY A 674 12.63 -8.91 -11.51
CA GLY A 674 13.40 -9.99 -10.88
C GLY A 674 13.58 -11.29 -11.66
N GLY A 675 12.87 -11.50 -12.77
CA GLY A 675 12.92 -12.78 -13.48
C GLY A 675 14.33 -13.19 -13.90
N THR A 676 14.68 -14.46 -13.73
CA THR A 676 15.99 -15.06 -14.11
C THR A 676 16.08 -15.42 -15.59
N GLY A 677 14.97 -15.27 -16.33
CA GLY A 677 14.92 -15.42 -17.78
C GLY A 677 13.49 -15.34 -18.30
N VAL A 678 13.33 -15.16 -19.61
CA VAL A 678 12.02 -15.19 -20.27
C VAL A 678 12.09 -15.92 -21.62
N LEU A 679 11.13 -16.81 -21.84
CA LEU A 679 10.80 -17.37 -23.15
C LEU A 679 9.46 -16.78 -23.57
N ARG A 680 9.35 -16.30 -24.81
CA ARG A 680 8.16 -15.59 -25.28
C ARG A 680 7.38 -16.41 -26.29
N ALA A 681 6.08 -16.56 -26.05
CA ALA A 681 5.17 -17.21 -27.00
C ALA A 681 5.13 -16.43 -28.33
N GLY A 682 5.20 -17.16 -29.45
CA GLY A 682 5.26 -16.60 -30.81
C GLY A 682 6.66 -16.17 -31.26
N VAL A 683 7.66 -16.19 -30.36
CA VAL A 683 9.07 -15.86 -30.69
C VAL A 683 10.03 -16.97 -30.32
N ASP A 684 10.02 -17.39 -29.06
CA ASP A 684 10.94 -18.41 -28.53
C ASP A 684 10.28 -19.81 -28.47
N PHE A 685 8.95 -19.88 -28.47
CA PHE A 685 8.18 -21.13 -28.58
C PHE A 685 6.83 -20.90 -29.25
N GLY A 686 6.18 -22.00 -29.69
CA GLY A 686 4.99 -21.93 -30.55
C GLY A 686 5.36 -21.73 -32.02
N LYS A 687 4.40 -21.32 -32.86
CA LYS A 687 4.70 -20.98 -34.25
C LYS A 687 5.53 -19.69 -34.27
N VAL A 688 6.84 -19.83 -34.47
CA VAL A 688 7.77 -18.70 -34.51
C VAL A 688 7.38 -17.80 -35.67
N VAL A 689 6.94 -16.59 -35.36
CA VAL A 689 6.63 -15.58 -36.36
C VAL A 689 7.97 -14.99 -36.80
N GLN A 690 8.47 -15.41 -37.97
CA GLN A 690 9.60 -14.70 -38.58
C GLN A 690 9.19 -13.25 -38.83
N LYS A 691 10.03 -12.29 -38.40
CA LYS A 691 9.89 -10.90 -38.82
C LYS A 691 9.91 -10.91 -40.34
N LYS A 692 8.77 -10.64 -41.01
CA LYS A 692 8.81 -10.21 -42.40
C LYS A 692 9.78 -9.03 -42.44
N GLY A 693 10.85 -9.17 -43.21
CA GLY A 693 11.89 -8.16 -43.33
C GLY A 693 11.28 -6.80 -43.60
N LYS A 694 11.87 -5.77 -43.01
CA LYS A 694 11.71 -4.39 -43.50
C LYS A 694 12.00 -4.44 -45.00
N LYS A 695 10.97 -4.27 -45.83
CA LYS A 695 11.15 -3.67 -47.15
C LYS A 695 11.18 -2.17 -46.93
#